data_AF-A0A1G3AQ20-F1
#
_entry.id   AF-A0A1G3AQ20-F1
#
_cell.length_a   1.000
_cell.length_b   1.000
_cell.length_c   1.000
_cell.angle_alpha   90.00
_cell.angle_beta   90.00
_cell.angle_gamma   90.00
#
_symmetry.space_group_name_H-M   'P 1'
#
loop_
_entity.id
_entity.type
_entity.pdbx_description
1 polymer ?
#
loop_
_entity_poly.entity_id
_entity_poly.type
_entity_poly.pdbx_seq_one_letter_code
_entity_poly.pdbx_strand_id
1 'polypeptide(L)'
;MPINPVQFAHSVCDEFLRYLFSAFPLSDPELAQQARALLDRPSSLDIPLVKGPFVSLSESFAKGEPVQKLASDGLLHPIMPGLIGYPTMYLHQQQVLEAVKAGLHVLVATGTGSGKTESFLYPIVDDLLRQRDRGITTGLAAVLVYPMNALANDQLDRLRDMLGGTAITFGQWVGTTPDRESDVVIERFGSSSRQAFLAERRKRREEAAKEDRAVRPLAPMEECCSEEDIRQREPRILLTNYRQLEVLTTRLPDVNLFAEAPLRYVVFDEAHTYSGASGAEVACLIRRLRELAGKTPDEIICIGTSATLADPTKQDADNEETARRFASRFFGVDSNNVKLVGESYVAREWPKQRYKPIAPPGDGMDRLSRVLSAVTEPVNVGEIKGVVEELTGQIFDPGEDWREALHDHLVTNEYVYQTTQILKYPKWLADAAWQTSQRVATGRLPEGERANAELLCCLVLGAAARKGGDSLLRPKVHFFLRGLDEAVVALDGSEAEPNMRLFLSLADAKEQFGSRHDDAFFSVLTCRSCGQHFFEKWYTELEFSRGSKNRLKDFDHGNATQNEDGSDNAWWATSPRETGTRIVSTNRLLEEADGGVSAKSTKWPRGYFCRQCGAMHRHSSPRCLADGCGNQEPLIPLVVFGSELSACPSCGSASFQIGGRIIEPARKIQAVTVADVHILAQAMINAAPEGHQKLIIFADSRQDAAFQAGWMQDHARRIRLRHMMYSIIADSRTPLAVDGITDTLMEVFRRDQSLIDALLPELTTEEAPATFGHNKWVPVHKSLRYMVLREFTTGVRRTDCLESMGLARVIYSGLTPESRGIRALATTLGCLPEEAVEGISLILDNWRRNRILHVTGDPIFSHYHAKDDPYIQAGLLPLREFRPEGLLENTDQSNPYARGLIAQRGASAVQALLKKWAANPNTLDVDATASLLWPFLTEEAKILIRVTLRNRNDQPLAGDVWQVNLEKLAIEHSHVRERCTTCQRIVTRKAPKAVCTRHNCHGTTTTEEPNDENYDVWLMGRPFRMVSAEEHTAQVPGEIRNRIENDFKSKHGRTNCLVATPTLEMGVNIGALDMALMRNVPPRSTNYWQRAGRAGREERMAVVVTYCRRSPHDRYFFDDPLRILGGVIEAPTFNLRNPLMVAKHIRSAILSELLLRSRQPNGEAERIRELVKSLFPTFIRSYLLDEEDHFRDQPTSTAPLGLLLDEMKAPLADRIKNLFAQHWPEEAGELVTREAIEGAITESAAELATVLSRLHRRLSWARS
;
A
#
# COMPACT_ATOMS: atom_id res chain seq x y z
N MET A 1 9.39 22.33 -8.14
CA MET A 1 9.50 22.94 -6.80
C MET A 1 9.94 21.86 -5.82
N PRO A 2 10.98 22.05 -4.99
CA PRO A 2 11.13 21.32 -3.73
C PRO A 2 9.86 21.40 -2.88
N ILE A 3 9.56 20.32 -2.18
CA ILE A 3 8.38 20.21 -1.33
C ILE A 3 8.53 21.12 -0.10
N ASN A 4 7.57 22.02 0.14
CA ASN A 4 7.39 22.66 1.44
C ASN A 4 6.88 21.61 2.42
N PRO A 5 7.66 21.07 3.35
CA PRO A 5 7.23 19.93 4.17
C PRO A 5 5.99 20.24 5.00
N VAL A 6 5.86 21.48 5.50
CA VAL A 6 4.78 21.89 6.39
C VAL A 6 3.52 22.15 5.58
N GLN A 7 3.61 22.98 4.53
CA GLN A 7 2.44 23.22 3.67
C GLN A 7 1.99 21.97 2.92
N PHE A 8 2.93 21.12 2.50
CA PHE A 8 2.63 19.82 1.91
C PHE A 8 1.89 18.93 2.92
N ALA A 9 2.39 18.81 4.15
CA ALA A 9 1.72 18.02 5.17
C ALA A 9 0.34 18.60 5.53
N HIS A 10 0.20 19.92 5.65
CA HIS A 10 -1.10 20.56 5.81
C HIS A 10 -2.05 20.22 4.66
N SER A 11 -1.60 20.35 3.41
CA SER A 11 -2.43 20.04 2.24
C SER A 11 -2.86 18.57 2.23
N VAL A 12 -1.94 17.65 2.57
CA VAL A 12 -2.20 16.21 2.65
C VAL A 12 -3.18 15.90 3.79
N CYS A 13 -2.97 16.48 4.97
CA CYS A 13 -3.84 16.29 6.14
C CYS A 13 -5.23 16.89 5.91
N ASP A 14 -5.34 18.10 5.35
CA ASP A 14 -6.59 18.77 5.03
C ASP A 14 -7.44 17.93 4.06
N GLU A 15 -6.81 17.41 3.00
CA GLU A 15 -7.47 16.54 2.02
C GLU A 15 -7.92 15.23 2.67
N PHE A 16 -7.08 14.61 3.50
CA PHE A 16 -7.42 13.39 4.23
C PHE A 16 -8.58 13.58 5.22
N LEU A 17 -8.59 14.69 5.98
CA LEU A 17 -9.66 15.01 6.93
C LEU A 17 -10.98 15.29 6.21
N ARG A 18 -10.95 16.02 5.09
CA ARG A 18 -12.12 16.24 4.24
C ARG A 18 -12.73 14.93 3.74
N TYR A 19 -11.87 13.99 3.35
CA TYR A 19 -12.29 12.64 3.02
C TYR A 19 -12.95 11.93 4.21
N LEU A 20 -12.39 12.00 5.42
CA LEU A 20 -12.99 11.35 6.60
C LEU A 20 -14.42 11.87 6.87
N PHE A 21 -14.68 13.18 6.74
CA PHE A 21 -16.04 13.73 6.84
C PHE A 21 -17.00 13.20 5.78
N SER A 22 -16.50 13.07 4.55
CA SER A 22 -17.30 12.65 3.40
C SER A 22 -17.56 11.15 3.40
N ALA A 23 -16.58 10.37 3.85
CA ALA A 23 -16.66 8.93 3.97
C ALA A 23 -17.57 8.51 5.11
N PHE A 24 -17.68 9.27 6.20
CA PHE A 24 -18.53 8.90 7.33
C PHE A 24 -19.62 9.95 7.57
N PRO A 25 -20.60 10.09 6.64
CA PRO A 25 -21.62 11.11 6.75
C PRO A 25 -22.54 10.80 7.92
N LEU A 26 -22.44 11.62 8.97
CA LEU A 26 -23.45 11.76 10.02
C LEU A 26 -24.48 12.76 9.52
N SER A 27 -25.69 12.28 9.20
CA SER A 27 -26.78 13.16 8.77
C SER A 27 -27.53 13.79 9.94
N ASP A 28 -27.31 13.30 11.17
CA ASP A 28 -27.88 13.89 12.38
C ASP A 28 -27.17 15.23 12.68
N PRO A 29 -27.89 16.37 12.75
CA PRO A 29 -27.26 17.69 12.87
C PRO A 29 -26.37 17.84 14.10
N GLU A 30 -26.78 17.23 15.22
CA GLU A 30 -26.09 17.34 16.50
C GLU A 30 -24.80 16.51 16.49
N LEU A 31 -24.86 15.25 16.07
CA LEU A 31 -23.66 14.42 15.92
C LEU A 31 -22.72 14.96 14.85
N ALA A 32 -23.24 15.51 13.75
CA ALA A 32 -22.44 16.15 12.71
C ALA A 32 -21.71 17.40 13.25
N GLN A 33 -22.38 18.23 14.06
CA GLN A 33 -21.76 19.39 14.70
C GLN A 33 -20.67 18.97 15.70
N GLN A 34 -20.90 17.92 16.49
CA GLN A 34 -19.89 17.38 17.40
C GLN A 34 -18.69 16.82 16.65
N ALA A 35 -18.91 16.05 15.57
CA ALA A 35 -17.84 15.55 14.71
C ALA A 35 -17.01 16.68 14.11
N ARG A 36 -17.66 17.78 13.68
CA ARG A 36 -16.99 18.99 13.22
C ARG A 36 -16.14 19.63 14.31
N ALA A 37 -16.71 19.87 15.50
CA ALA A 37 -15.98 20.49 16.61
C ALA A 37 -14.76 19.68 17.10
N LEU A 38 -14.78 18.35 16.95
CA LEU A 38 -13.64 17.49 17.32
C LEU A 38 -12.45 17.59 16.35
N LEU A 39 -12.70 18.07 15.12
CA LEU A 39 -11.74 18.08 14.03
C LEU A 39 -11.40 19.51 13.55
N ASP A 40 -12.26 20.50 13.83
CA ASP A 40 -12.06 21.91 13.50
C ASP A 40 -11.08 22.54 14.52
N ARG A 41 -9.80 22.48 14.17
CA ARG A 41 -8.67 23.00 14.95
C ARG A 41 -7.99 24.12 14.14
N PRO A 42 -7.30 25.08 14.79
CA PRO A 42 -6.60 26.17 14.09
C PRO A 42 -5.59 25.68 13.05
N SER A 43 -5.08 24.46 13.24
CA SER A 43 -4.13 23.78 12.37
C SER A 43 -4.57 22.32 12.19
N SER A 44 -4.55 21.82 10.95
CA SER A 44 -4.81 20.40 10.65
C SER A 44 -3.75 19.43 11.15
N LEU A 45 -2.61 19.95 11.60
CA LEU A 45 -1.56 19.19 12.28
C LEU A 45 -1.82 19.06 13.80
N ASP A 46 -2.72 19.87 14.36
CA ASP A 46 -3.09 19.88 15.79
C ASP A 46 -4.39 19.10 16.04
N ILE A 47 -4.50 17.93 15.41
CA ILE A 47 -5.68 17.05 15.49
C ILE A 47 -5.24 15.69 16.07
N PRO A 48 -6.04 15.03 16.93
CA PRO A 48 -5.69 13.75 17.56
C PRO A 48 -5.36 12.57 16.63
N LEU A 49 -5.54 12.75 15.31
CA LEU A 49 -5.29 11.76 14.26
C LEU A 49 -3.91 11.93 13.59
N VAL A 50 -3.21 13.03 13.88
CA VAL A 50 -1.91 13.37 13.29
C VAL A 50 -0.88 13.59 14.41
N LYS A 51 0.33 13.05 14.22
CA LYS A 51 1.50 13.32 15.06
C LYS A 51 2.68 13.75 14.19
N GLY A 52 3.41 14.74 14.67
CA GLY A 52 4.52 15.37 13.96
C GLY A 52 4.27 16.88 13.80
N PRO A 53 5.06 17.58 12.96
CA PRO A 53 6.23 17.06 12.26
C PRO A 53 7.35 16.66 13.23
N PHE A 54 7.94 15.49 13.01
CA PHE A 54 9.23 15.12 13.61
C PHE A 54 10.33 15.35 12.59
N VAL A 55 11.45 15.92 13.00
CA VAL A 55 12.56 16.27 12.11
C VAL A 55 13.83 15.56 12.55
N SER A 56 14.61 15.13 11.56
CA SER A 56 15.96 14.60 11.75
C SER A 56 16.87 15.07 10.61
N LEU A 57 18.19 15.03 10.84
CA LEU A 57 19.18 15.24 9.79
C LEU A 57 19.84 13.90 9.42
N SER A 58 20.07 13.70 8.12
CA SER A 58 21.00 12.66 7.66
C SER A 58 22.39 13.27 7.49
N GLU A 59 23.41 12.59 8.00
CA GLU A 59 24.82 13.03 7.90
C GLU A 59 25.51 12.40 6.67
N SER A 60 26.45 13.13 6.07
CA SER A 60 27.29 12.60 4.98
C SER A 60 28.44 11.78 5.53
N PHE A 61 28.76 10.67 4.88
CA PHE A 61 29.91 9.84 5.25
C PHE A 61 31.23 10.57 4.94
N ALA A 62 32.22 10.41 5.83
CA ALA A 62 33.57 10.92 5.67
C ALA A 62 34.21 10.35 4.40
N LYS A 63 35.02 11.17 3.71
CA LYS A 63 35.82 10.75 2.55
C LYS A 63 37.22 10.34 3.02
N GLY A 64 37.77 9.30 2.42
CA GLY A 64 39.15 8.85 2.63
C GLY A 64 40.15 9.63 1.78
N GLU A 65 41.36 9.09 1.67
CA GLU A 65 42.42 9.63 0.82
C GLU A 65 42.05 9.54 -0.67
N PRO A 66 42.61 10.42 -1.53
CA PRO A 66 42.42 10.34 -2.97
C PRO A 66 42.82 8.97 -3.54
N VAL A 67 41.99 8.40 -4.41
CA VAL A 67 42.22 7.04 -4.95
C VAL A 67 43.50 6.97 -5.79
N GLN A 68 43.90 8.08 -6.42
CA GLN A 68 45.17 8.19 -7.15
C GLN A 68 46.38 8.06 -6.21
N LYS A 69 46.29 8.64 -5.01
CA LYS A 69 47.34 8.54 -3.98
C LYS A 69 47.41 7.12 -3.41
N LEU A 70 46.25 6.52 -3.12
CA LEU A 70 46.20 5.11 -2.69
C LEU A 70 46.79 4.17 -3.75
N ALA A 71 46.63 4.46 -5.04
CA ALA A 71 47.27 3.70 -6.12
C ALA A 71 48.77 3.96 -6.22
N SER A 72 49.25 5.20 -6.08
CA SER A 72 50.68 5.52 -6.08
C SER A 72 51.43 4.91 -4.90
N ASP A 73 50.78 4.83 -3.75
CA ASP A 73 51.32 4.24 -2.52
C ASP A 73 51.28 2.69 -2.56
N GLY A 74 50.81 2.10 -3.66
CA GLY A 74 50.71 0.66 -3.87
C GLY A 74 49.54 -0.02 -3.16
N LEU A 75 48.75 0.74 -2.38
CA LEU A 75 47.58 0.24 -1.67
C LEU A 75 46.44 -0.15 -2.63
N LEU A 76 46.35 0.47 -3.81
CA LEU A 76 45.45 0.08 -4.90
C LEU A 76 46.23 -0.27 -6.17
N HIS A 77 45.64 -1.11 -7.00
CA HIS A 77 46.15 -1.48 -8.31
C HIS A 77 46.04 -0.26 -9.25
N PRO A 78 47.00 -0.01 -10.17
CA PRO A 78 47.01 1.20 -11.01
C PRO A 78 45.75 1.44 -11.86
N ILE A 79 45.00 0.39 -12.19
CA ILE A 79 43.73 0.48 -12.95
C ILE A 79 42.54 0.90 -12.06
N MET A 80 42.60 0.69 -10.74
CA MET A 80 41.47 0.92 -9.82
C MET A 80 40.92 2.34 -9.84
N PRO A 81 41.73 3.43 -9.90
CA PRO A 81 41.19 4.78 -10.02
C PRO A 81 40.21 4.96 -11.20
N GLY A 82 40.48 4.30 -12.34
CA GLY A 82 39.60 4.32 -13.49
C GLY A 82 38.36 3.42 -13.37
N LEU A 83 38.37 2.43 -12.48
CA LEU A 83 37.20 1.58 -12.18
C LEU A 83 36.29 2.22 -11.12
N ILE A 84 36.87 2.89 -10.13
CA ILE A 84 36.15 3.59 -9.07
C ILE A 84 35.41 4.80 -9.66
N GLY A 85 36.03 5.54 -10.59
CA GLY A 85 35.38 6.64 -11.29
C GLY A 85 35.13 7.90 -10.45
N TYR A 86 35.57 7.91 -9.19
CA TYR A 86 35.50 9.05 -8.27
C TYR A 86 36.89 9.39 -7.71
N PRO A 87 37.16 10.66 -7.37
CA PRO A 87 38.47 11.08 -6.87
C PRO A 87 38.82 10.51 -5.49
N THR A 88 37.82 10.19 -4.67
CA THR A 88 37.98 9.68 -3.29
C THR A 88 36.94 8.60 -3.01
N MET A 89 37.31 7.58 -2.25
CA MET A 89 36.37 6.61 -1.66
C MET A 89 35.86 7.12 -0.29
N TYR A 90 34.78 6.55 0.24
CA TYR A 90 34.39 6.84 1.62
C TYR A 90 35.42 6.27 2.60
N LEU A 91 35.57 6.89 3.77
CA LEU A 91 36.55 6.49 4.77
C LEU A 91 36.33 5.05 5.24
N HIS A 92 35.07 4.63 5.45
CA HIS A 92 34.77 3.25 5.81
C HIS A 92 35.15 2.27 4.67
N GLN A 93 35.03 2.66 3.40
CA GLN A 93 35.49 1.81 2.28
C GLN A 93 37.02 1.65 2.33
N GLN A 94 37.76 2.71 2.63
CA GLN A 94 39.22 2.66 2.80
C GLN A 94 39.62 1.79 4.00
N GLN A 95 38.95 1.94 5.14
CA GLN A 95 39.19 1.11 6.33
C GLN A 95 38.95 -0.37 6.06
N VAL A 96 37.93 -0.71 5.26
CA VAL A 96 37.68 -2.09 4.83
C VAL A 96 38.80 -2.58 3.92
N LEU A 97 39.24 -1.77 2.95
CA LEU A 97 40.38 -2.10 2.08
C LEU A 97 41.64 -2.43 2.88
N GLU A 98 41.98 -1.59 3.86
CA GLU A 98 43.14 -1.78 4.75
C GLU A 98 43.00 -3.04 5.61
N ALA A 99 41.83 -3.26 6.22
CA ALA A 99 41.56 -4.43 7.05
C ALA A 99 41.63 -5.74 6.25
N VAL A 100 41.02 -5.77 5.05
CA VAL A 100 41.06 -6.95 4.17
C VAL A 100 42.49 -7.23 3.71
N LYS A 101 43.30 -6.20 3.40
CA LYS A 101 44.72 -6.38 3.06
C LYS A 101 45.56 -6.89 4.23
N ALA A 102 45.18 -6.56 5.45
CA ALA A 102 45.79 -7.11 6.66
C ALA A 102 45.35 -8.56 6.97
N GLY A 103 44.46 -9.15 6.17
CA GLY A 103 43.95 -10.51 6.37
C GLY A 103 42.83 -10.62 7.41
N LEU A 104 42.24 -9.50 7.84
CA LEU A 104 41.17 -9.48 8.83
C LEU A 104 39.81 -9.74 8.17
N HIS A 105 38.94 -10.47 8.87
CA HIS A 105 37.52 -10.54 8.55
C HIS A 105 36.85 -9.22 8.90
N VAL A 106 35.84 -8.81 8.14
CA VAL A 106 35.26 -7.47 8.31
C VAL A 106 33.75 -7.52 8.43
N LEU A 107 33.21 -6.82 9.43
CA LEU A 107 31.80 -6.48 9.49
C LEU A 107 31.63 -4.98 9.27
N VAL A 108 30.98 -4.60 8.18
CA VAL A 108 30.70 -3.21 7.81
C VAL A 108 29.34 -2.82 8.37
N ALA A 109 29.32 -2.05 9.46
CA ALA A 109 28.10 -1.61 10.13
C ALA A 109 27.82 -0.14 9.77
N THR A 110 27.18 0.08 8.62
CA THR A 110 26.86 1.43 8.12
C THR A 110 25.43 1.53 7.60
N GLY A 111 24.87 2.74 7.60
CA GLY A 111 23.53 3.07 7.15
C GLY A 111 23.31 2.79 5.67
N THR A 112 22.04 2.84 5.25
CA THR A 112 21.69 2.64 3.84
C THR A 112 22.25 3.74 2.94
N GLY A 113 22.79 3.39 1.78
CA GLY A 113 23.34 4.36 0.84
C GLY A 113 24.79 4.78 1.11
N SER A 114 25.47 4.14 2.07
CA SER A 114 26.89 4.37 2.38
C SER A 114 27.87 3.80 1.36
N GLY A 115 27.40 3.11 0.31
CA GLY A 115 28.28 2.36 -0.59
C GLY A 115 28.92 1.14 0.09
N LYS A 116 28.10 0.31 0.75
CA LYS A 116 28.52 -0.96 1.37
C LYS A 116 29.06 -1.94 0.34
N THR A 117 28.46 -1.97 -0.85
CA THR A 117 28.85 -2.85 -1.94
C THR A 117 30.30 -2.59 -2.35
N GLU A 118 30.64 -1.32 -2.55
CA GLU A 118 31.98 -0.86 -2.90
C GLU A 118 33.01 -1.22 -1.81
N SER A 119 32.58 -1.28 -0.54
CA SER A 119 33.46 -1.64 0.58
C SER A 119 34.04 -3.04 0.44
N PHE A 120 33.29 -4.02 -0.06
CA PHE A 120 33.81 -5.36 -0.32
C PHE A 120 34.27 -5.56 -1.77
N LEU A 121 33.69 -4.88 -2.76
CA LEU A 121 34.08 -5.04 -4.16
C LEU A 121 35.48 -4.48 -4.43
N TYR A 122 35.83 -3.32 -3.89
CA TYR A 122 37.13 -2.70 -4.16
C TYR A 122 38.33 -3.56 -3.73
N PRO A 123 38.40 -4.10 -2.49
CA PRO A 123 39.50 -4.99 -2.11
C PRO A 123 39.52 -6.29 -2.92
N ILE A 124 38.35 -6.87 -3.23
CA ILE A 124 38.27 -8.10 -4.03
C ILE A 124 38.79 -7.86 -5.46
N VAL A 125 38.32 -6.81 -6.12
CA VAL A 125 38.73 -6.49 -7.50
C VAL A 125 40.21 -6.08 -7.55
N ASP A 126 40.72 -5.34 -6.56
CA ASP A 126 42.16 -5.04 -6.45
C ASP A 126 43.02 -6.32 -6.44
N ASP A 127 42.65 -7.30 -5.60
CA ASP A 127 43.38 -8.56 -5.51
C ASP A 127 43.25 -9.39 -6.79
N LEU A 128 42.05 -9.46 -7.39
CA LEU A 128 41.84 -10.19 -8.65
C LEU A 128 42.60 -9.58 -9.83
N LEU A 129 42.74 -8.25 -9.90
CA LEU A 129 43.59 -7.59 -10.90
C LEU A 129 45.06 -7.98 -10.72
N ARG A 130 45.56 -7.99 -9.47
CA ARG A 130 46.94 -8.42 -9.19
C ARG A 130 47.17 -9.90 -9.51
N GLN A 131 46.18 -10.74 -9.27
CA GLN A 131 46.24 -12.16 -9.63
C GLN A 131 46.24 -12.35 -11.15
N ARG A 132 45.41 -11.59 -11.88
CA ARG A 132 45.42 -11.56 -13.35
C ARG A 132 46.79 -11.17 -13.90
N ASP A 133 47.42 -10.15 -13.33
CA ASP A 133 48.76 -9.71 -13.73
C ASP A 133 49.85 -10.78 -13.46
N ARG A 134 49.58 -11.72 -12.54
CA ARG A 134 50.40 -12.92 -12.29
C ARG A 134 50.01 -14.12 -13.17
N GLY A 135 49.06 -13.97 -14.09
CA GLY A 135 48.59 -15.03 -14.99
C GLY A 135 47.48 -15.93 -14.42
N ILE A 136 46.92 -15.62 -13.25
CA ILE A 136 45.81 -16.38 -12.66
C ILE A 136 44.49 -15.78 -13.15
N THR A 137 43.84 -16.44 -14.11
CA THR A 137 42.63 -15.91 -14.80
C THR A 137 41.38 -16.79 -14.67
N THR A 138 41.49 -17.99 -14.10
CA THR A 138 40.36 -18.93 -13.91
C THR A 138 40.25 -19.39 -12.45
N GLY A 139 39.11 -19.98 -12.10
CA GLY A 139 38.84 -20.54 -10.77
C GLY A 139 38.15 -19.55 -9.84
N LEU A 140 37.14 -20.06 -9.12
CA LEU A 140 36.29 -19.28 -8.24
C LEU A 140 37.08 -18.73 -7.04
N ALA A 141 37.21 -17.40 -6.98
CA ALA A 141 37.99 -16.71 -5.95
C ALA A 141 37.12 -15.93 -4.96
N ALA A 142 35.91 -15.51 -5.37
CA ALA A 142 34.98 -14.78 -4.53
C ALA A 142 33.53 -15.26 -4.71
N VAL A 143 32.84 -15.49 -3.59
CA VAL A 143 31.38 -15.76 -3.57
C VAL A 143 30.67 -14.60 -2.89
N LEU A 144 29.77 -13.95 -3.62
CA LEU A 144 28.94 -12.83 -3.15
C LEU A 144 27.52 -13.34 -2.90
N VAL A 145 27.14 -13.43 -1.64
CA VAL A 145 25.83 -13.92 -1.20
C VAL A 145 24.94 -12.74 -0.88
N TYR A 146 23.86 -12.62 -1.66
CA TYR A 146 22.81 -11.63 -1.45
C TYR A 146 21.57 -12.27 -0.79
N PRO A 147 20.81 -11.52 0.01
CA PRO A 147 19.59 -12.02 0.63
C PRO A 147 18.47 -12.26 -0.38
N MET A 148 18.46 -11.56 -1.52
CA MET A 148 17.38 -11.59 -2.52
C MET A 148 17.89 -11.52 -3.97
N ASN A 149 17.19 -12.18 -4.90
CA ASN A 149 17.53 -12.17 -6.32
C ASN A 149 17.50 -10.77 -6.95
N ALA A 150 16.54 -9.93 -6.55
CA ALA A 150 16.43 -8.56 -7.09
C ALA A 150 17.69 -7.74 -6.82
N LEU A 151 18.25 -7.85 -5.60
CA LEU A 151 19.51 -7.20 -5.26
C LEU A 151 20.68 -7.79 -6.05
N ALA A 152 20.75 -9.11 -6.19
CA ALA A 152 21.78 -9.77 -6.98
C ALA A 152 21.75 -9.32 -8.46
N ASN A 153 20.56 -9.12 -9.06
CA ASN A 153 20.40 -8.64 -10.43
C ASN A 153 20.89 -7.19 -10.59
N ASP A 154 20.56 -6.31 -9.64
CA ASP A 154 21.04 -4.92 -9.63
C ASP A 154 22.58 -4.87 -9.51
N GLN A 155 23.17 -5.75 -8.67
CA GLN A 155 24.61 -5.86 -8.55
C GLN A 155 25.28 -6.46 -9.80
N LEU A 156 24.63 -7.38 -10.52
CA LEU A 156 25.13 -7.90 -11.78
C LEU A 156 25.29 -6.77 -12.81
N ASP A 157 24.29 -5.88 -12.95
CA ASP A 157 24.37 -4.78 -13.93
C ASP A 157 25.48 -3.77 -13.59
N ARG A 158 25.70 -3.54 -12.29
CA ARG A 158 26.83 -2.75 -11.77
C ARG A 158 28.18 -3.39 -12.09
N LEU A 159 28.31 -4.71 -11.91
CA LEU A 159 29.53 -5.43 -12.26
C LEU A 159 29.84 -5.40 -13.74
N ARG A 160 28.83 -5.38 -14.63
CA ARG A 160 29.06 -5.17 -16.07
C ARG A 160 29.80 -3.85 -16.32
N ASP A 161 29.35 -2.75 -15.72
CA ASP A 161 30.03 -1.44 -15.85
C ASP A 161 31.43 -1.44 -15.22
N MET A 162 31.58 -2.09 -14.05
CA MET A 162 32.85 -2.10 -13.34
C MET A 162 33.89 -3.01 -14.01
N LEU A 163 33.51 -4.21 -14.45
CA LEU A 163 34.44 -5.26 -14.89
C LEU A 163 34.51 -5.45 -16.41
N GLY A 164 33.61 -4.85 -17.21
CA GLY A 164 33.68 -4.95 -18.66
C GLY A 164 35.05 -4.51 -19.21
N GLY A 165 35.72 -5.41 -19.93
CA GLY A 165 37.06 -5.18 -20.48
C GLY A 165 38.22 -5.22 -19.47
N THR A 166 38.02 -5.77 -18.26
CA THR A 166 39.11 -6.00 -17.28
C THR A 166 39.67 -7.42 -17.31
N ALA A 167 39.06 -8.33 -18.07
CA ALA A 167 39.31 -9.77 -18.09
C ALA A 167 39.02 -10.53 -16.77
N ILE A 168 38.39 -9.88 -15.78
CA ILE A 168 37.94 -10.55 -14.56
C ILE A 168 36.55 -11.15 -14.82
N THR A 169 36.47 -12.48 -14.89
CA THR A 169 35.21 -13.18 -15.15
C THR A 169 34.28 -13.18 -13.94
N PHE A 170 32.97 -13.03 -14.20
CA PHE A 170 31.95 -13.05 -13.16
C PHE A 170 30.66 -13.71 -13.68
N GLY A 171 29.87 -14.32 -12.80
CA GLY A 171 28.61 -14.95 -13.17
C GLY A 171 27.58 -14.83 -12.06
N GLN A 172 26.30 -14.89 -12.42
CA GLN A 172 25.20 -14.91 -11.47
C GLN A 172 24.46 -16.25 -11.54
N TRP A 173 24.33 -16.91 -10.39
CA TRP A 173 23.53 -18.11 -10.24
C TRP A 173 22.35 -17.88 -9.31
N VAL A 174 21.18 -17.68 -9.90
CA VAL A 174 19.89 -17.53 -9.24
C VAL A 174 18.86 -18.42 -9.95
N GLY A 175 17.66 -18.58 -9.37
CA GLY A 175 16.63 -19.46 -9.96
C GLY A 175 16.08 -19.04 -11.33
N THR A 176 16.56 -17.93 -11.91
CA THR A 176 16.22 -17.45 -13.26
C THR A 176 17.43 -17.48 -14.21
N THR A 177 18.57 -18.01 -13.78
CA THR A 177 19.74 -18.18 -14.65
C THR A 177 19.41 -19.23 -15.72
N PRO A 178 19.60 -18.96 -17.02
CA PRO A 178 19.37 -19.94 -18.08
C PRO A 178 20.23 -21.19 -17.88
N ASP A 179 19.67 -22.37 -18.11
CA ASP A 179 20.41 -23.63 -17.96
C ASP A 179 21.49 -23.78 -19.04
N ARG A 180 21.16 -23.44 -20.29
CA ARG A 180 22.03 -23.57 -21.47
C ARG A 180 22.35 -22.23 -22.10
N GLU A 181 23.48 -22.17 -22.80
CA GLU A 181 23.88 -20.95 -23.51
C GLU A 181 22.91 -20.58 -24.65
N SER A 182 22.24 -21.57 -25.26
CA SER A 182 21.20 -21.34 -26.28
C SER A 182 19.99 -20.57 -25.78
N ASP A 183 19.75 -20.58 -24.47
CA ASP A 183 18.58 -20.00 -23.83
C ASP A 183 18.86 -18.56 -23.34
N VAL A 184 20.09 -18.06 -23.55
CA VAL A 184 20.50 -16.70 -23.18
C VAL A 184 19.94 -15.70 -24.18
N VAL A 185 19.08 -14.80 -23.69
CA VAL A 185 18.41 -13.76 -24.51
C VAL A 185 19.25 -12.46 -24.58
N ILE A 186 20.28 -12.33 -23.75
CA ILE A 186 21.10 -11.10 -23.66
C ILE A 186 22.20 -11.10 -24.74
N GLU A 187 22.38 -9.97 -25.41
CA GLU A 187 23.44 -9.77 -26.40
C GLU A 187 24.82 -9.69 -25.71
N ARG A 188 25.81 -10.40 -26.25
CA ARG A 188 27.21 -10.31 -25.82
C ARG A 188 27.98 -9.31 -26.68
N PHE A 189 28.78 -8.45 -26.05
CA PHE A 189 29.63 -7.50 -26.75
C PHE A 189 30.86 -8.19 -27.37
N GLY A 190 31.07 -8.01 -28.68
CA GLY A 190 32.07 -8.75 -29.45
C GLY A 190 33.53 -8.28 -29.35
N SER A 191 33.84 -7.27 -28.53
CA SER A 191 35.21 -6.74 -28.34
C SER A 191 35.62 -6.75 -26.87
N SER A 192 36.90 -6.96 -26.59
CA SER A 192 37.48 -6.87 -25.24
C SER A 192 37.83 -5.43 -24.81
N SER A 193 37.60 -4.43 -25.66
CA SER A 193 37.89 -3.04 -25.33
C SER A 193 36.88 -2.46 -24.34
N ARG A 194 37.33 -2.16 -23.12
CA ARG A 194 36.54 -1.47 -22.09
C ARG A 194 35.94 -0.16 -22.57
N GLN A 195 36.74 0.68 -23.24
CA GLN A 195 36.27 1.98 -23.74
C GLN A 195 35.15 1.81 -24.76
N ALA A 196 35.29 0.84 -25.68
CA ALA A 196 34.25 0.56 -26.66
C ALA A 196 32.98 0.00 -26.01
N PHE A 197 33.12 -0.91 -25.03
CA PHE A 197 32.00 -1.48 -24.29
C PHE A 197 31.21 -0.42 -23.53
N LEU A 198 31.89 0.44 -22.76
CA LEU A 198 31.25 1.51 -21.99
C LEU A 198 30.61 2.57 -22.91
N ALA A 199 31.23 2.88 -24.04
CA ALA A 199 30.66 3.79 -25.03
C ALA A 199 29.37 3.23 -25.64
N GLU A 200 29.35 1.94 -25.99
CA GLU A 200 28.15 1.27 -26.53
C GLU A 200 27.03 1.19 -25.48
N ARG A 201 27.34 0.84 -24.22
CA ARG A 201 26.35 0.89 -23.13
C ARG A 201 25.79 2.30 -22.92
N ARG A 202 26.64 3.33 -22.94
CA ARG A 202 26.22 4.73 -22.82
C ARG A 202 25.29 5.13 -23.97
N LYS A 203 25.67 4.79 -25.21
CA LYS A 203 24.84 5.01 -26.39
C LYS A 203 23.47 4.35 -26.26
N ARG A 204 23.39 3.07 -25.85
CA ARG A 204 22.11 2.38 -25.61
C ARG A 204 21.27 3.04 -24.52
N ARG A 205 21.90 3.55 -23.46
CA ARG A 205 21.22 4.31 -22.39
C ARG A 205 20.67 5.65 -22.92
N GLU A 206 21.44 6.37 -23.73
CA GLU A 206 21.04 7.63 -24.34
C GLU A 206 19.92 7.45 -25.39
N GLU A 207 20.00 6.43 -26.24
CA GLU A 207 18.94 6.07 -27.20
C GLU A 207 17.66 5.65 -26.49
N ALA A 208 17.78 4.78 -25.47
CA ALA A 208 16.65 4.37 -24.63
C ALA A 208 16.00 5.57 -23.92
N ALA A 209 16.80 6.54 -23.45
CA ALA A 209 16.28 7.77 -22.85
C ALA A 209 15.61 8.70 -23.86
N LYS A 210 16.12 8.80 -25.10
CA LYS A 210 15.51 9.59 -26.18
C LYS A 210 14.19 8.99 -26.67
N GLU A 211 14.11 7.66 -26.70
CA GLU A 211 12.96 6.89 -27.18
C GLU A 211 12.02 6.44 -26.06
N ASP A 212 12.29 6.87 -24.82
CA ASP A 212 11.56 6.51 -23.59
C ASP A 212 11.23 5.02 -23.45
N ARG A 213 12.23 4.17 -23.71
CA ARG A 213 12.11 2.70 -23.64
C ARG A 213 13.15 2.07 -22.70
N ALA A 214 12.95 0.80 -22.36
CA ALA A 214 13.91 0.06 -21.54
C ALA A 214 15.28 -0.09 -22.25
N VAL A 215 16.35 0.10 -21.48
CA VAL A 215 17.72 -0.15 -21.95
C VAL A 215 17.88 -1.64 -22.22
N ARG A 216 18.20 -2.00 -23.47
CA ARG A 216 18.52 -3.40 -23.80
C ARG A 216 19.84 -3.78 -23.11
N PRO A 217 19.86 -4.83 -22.27
CA PRO A 217 21.08 -5.24 -21.58
C PRO A 217 22.14 -5.69 -22.58
N LEU A 218 23.39 -5.42 -22.26
CA LEU A 218 24.57 -5.81 -23.04
C LEU A 218 25.58 -6.44 -22.07
N ALA A 219 25.85 -7.73 -22.26
CA ALA A 219 26.80 -8.48 -21.44
C ALA A 219 28.22 -8.29 -21.99
N PRO A 220 29.24 -8.01 -21.14
CA PRO A 220 30.63 -8.06 -21.56
C PRO A 220 31.10 -9.52 -21.74
N MET A 221 32.23 -9.73 -22.40
CA MET A 221 32.83 -11.06 -22.60
C MET A 221 33.19 -11.76 -21.28
N GLU A 222 33.48 -10.98 -20.24
CA GLU A 222 33.78 -11.45 -18.90
C GLU A 222 32.59 -12.09 -18.18
N GLU A 223 31.34 -11.81 -18.59
CA GLU A 223 30.16 -12.35 -17.94
C GLU A 223 29.90 -13.81 -18.36
N CYS A 224 29.64 -14.66 -17.39
CA CYS A 224 29.10 -16.00 -17.57
C CYS A 224 27.57 -15.95 -17.47
N CYS A 225 26.87 -16.16 -18.58
CA CYS A 225 25.43 -15.85 -18.71
C CYS A 225 24.49 -17.05 -18.47
N SER A 226 25.00 -18.28 -18.40
CA SER A 226 24.21 -19.51 -18.20
C SER A 226 24.84 -20.44 -17.15
N GLU A 227 24.06 -21.38 -16.59
CA GLU A 227 24.57 -22.41 -15.68
C GLU A 227 25.68 -23.24 -16.35
N GLU A 228 25.49 -23.59 -17.63
CA GLU A 228 26.49 -24.26 -18.47
C GLU A 228 27.79 -23.44 -18.59
N ASP A 229 27.69 -22.15 -18.92
CA ASP A 229 28.86 -21.28 -19.09
C ASP A 229 29.62 -21.07 -17.76
N ILE A 230 28.90 -20.95 -16.64
CA ILE A 230 29.50 -20.84 -15.31
C ILE A 230 30.29 -22.10 -14.96
N ARG A 231 29.74 -23.29 -15.24
CA ARG A 231 30.43 -24.58 -15.00
C ARG A 231 31.68 -24.73 -15.87
N GLN A 232 31.63 -24.28 -17.13
CA GLN A 232 32.74 -24.46 -18.07
C GLN A 232 33.88 -23.47 -17.87
N ARG A 233 33.56 -22.19 -17.63
CA ARG A 233 34.57 -21.11 -17.53
C ARG A 233 35.04 -20.83 -16.11
N GLU A 234 34.33 -21.33 -15.10
CA GLU A 234 34.63 -21.16 -13.68
C GLU A 234 34.97 -19.70 -13.32
N PRO A 235 33.96 -18.81 -13.25
CA PRO A 235 34.18 -17.38 -13.10
C PRO A 235 34.93 -17.05 -11.81
N ARG A 236 35.73 -15.97 -11.82
CA ARG A 236 36.44 -15.50 -10.62
C ARG A 236 35.50 -15.05 -9.51
N ILE A 237 34.35 -14.47 -9.88
CA ILE A 237 33.33 -13.97 -8.95
C ILE A 237 31.99 -14.66 -9.23
N LEU A 238 31.37 -15.25 -8.21
CA LEU A 238 30.02 -15.80 -8.28
C LEU A 238 29.04 -14.98 -7.42
N LEU A 239 27.95 -14.53 -8.03
CA LEU A 239 26.85 -13.86 -7.35
C LEU A 239 25.71 -14.86 -7.15
N THR A 240 25.22 -15.00 -5.93
CA THR A 240 24.12 -15.93 -5.64
C THR A 240 23.33 -15.50 -4.41
N ASN A 241 22.39 -16.33 -3.97
CA ASN A 241 21.72 -16.20 -2.68
C ASN A 241 21.97 -17.45 -1.83
N TYR A 242 21.74 -17.36 -0.51
CA TYR A 242 22.09 -18.46 0.41
C TYR A 242 21.35 -19.78 0.10
N ARG A 243 20.12 -19.72 -0.44
CA ARG A 243 19.35 -20.91 -0.82
C ARG A 243 19.92 -21.59 -2.06
N GLN A 244 20.32 -20.80 -3.04
CA GLN A 244 20.96 -21.30 -4.26
C GLN A 244 22.36 -21.83 -3.95
N LEU A 245 23.12 -21.16 -3.07
CA LEU A 245 24.40 -21.66 -2.60
C LEU A 245 24.29 -23.02 -1.88
N GLU A 246 23.26 -23.22 -1.05
CA GLU A 246 22.98 -24.53 -0.43
C GLU A 246 22.72 -25.62 -1.49
N VAL A 247 22.01 -25.28 -2.56
CA VAL A 247 21.73 -26.19 -3.69
C VAL A 247 23.00 -26.48 -4.49
N LEU A 248 23.78 -25.46 -4.82
CA LEU A 248 25.04 -25.57 -5.57
C LEU A 248 26.08 -26.44 -4.85
N THR A 249 26.12 -26.36 -3.52
CA THR A 249 27.01 -27.20 -2.70
C THR A 249 26.51 -28.63 -2.51
N THR A 250 25.34 -29.00 -3.06
CA THR A 250 24.73 -30.33 -2.92
C THR A 250 24.30 -30.98 -4.24
N ARG A 251 24.56 -30.35 -5.39
CA ARG A 251 24.24 -30.89 -6.73
C ARG A 251 25.50 -31.36 -7.49
N LEU A 252 25.41 -32.55 -8.08
CA LEU A 252 26.51 -33.25 -8.75
C LEU A 252 27.34 -32.41 -9.74
N PRO A 253 26.73 -31.70 -10.72
CA PRO A 253 27.50 -30.92 -11.69
C PRO A 253 28.10 -29.64 -11.10
N ASP A 254 27.62 -29.19 -9.94
CA ASP A 254 27.86 -27.84 -9.43
C ASP A 254 28.89 -27.80 -8.31
N VAL A 255 28.99 -28.86 -7.49
CA VAL A 255 29.95 -28.94 -6.35
C VAL A 255 31.40 -28.72 -6.79
N ASN A 256 31.73 -29.08 -8.04
CA ASN A 256 33.09 -28.90 -8.60
C ASN A 256 33.53 -27.44 -8.66
N LEU A 257 32.58 -26.50 -8.77
CA LEU A 257 32.89 -25.07 -8.79
C LEU A 257 33.56 -24.61 -7.47
N PHE A 258 33.31 -25.34 -6.38
CA PHE A 258 33.82 -25.02 -5.05
C PHE A 258 34.92 -25.98 -4.58
N ALA A 259 34.96 -27.20 -5.12
CA ALA A 259 35.92 -28.21 -4.72
C ALA A 259 37.35 -27.77 -5.06
N GLU A 260 38.19 -27.60 -4.03
CA GLU A 260 39.58 -27.11 -4.17
C GLU A 260 39.69 -25.76 -4.91
N ALA A 261 38.60 -24.98 -4.96
CA ALA A 261 38.61 -23.67 -5.59
C ALA A 261 39.63 -22.74 -4.92
N PRO A 262 40.27 -21.81 -5.66
CA PRO A 262 41.14 -20.79 -5.09
C PRO A 262 40.35 -19.69 -4.33
N LEU A 263 39.34 -20.11 -3.57
CA LEU A 263 38.40 -19.28 -2.84
C LEU A 263 39.16 -18.51 -1.76
N ARG A 264 39.04 -17.18 -1.82
CA ARG A 264 39.68 -16.26 -0.87
C ARG A 264 38.68 -15.33 -0.19
N TYR A 265 37.54 -15.07 -0.83
CA TYR A 265 36.55 -14.14 -0.31
C TYR A 265 35.16 -14.75 -0.27
N VAL A 266 34.48 -14.59 0.86
CA VAL A 266 33.05 -14.89 0.98
C VAL A 266 32.35 -13.68 1.57
N VAL A 267 31.42 -13.12 0.81
CA VAL A 267 30.70 -11.90 1.18
C VAL A 267 29.26 -12.22 1.50
N PHE A 268 28.78 -11.71 2.64
CA PHE A 268 27.37 -11.74 3.02
C PHE A 268 26.84 -10.32 3.08
N ASP A 269 26.13 -9.91 2.03
CA ASP A 269 25.50 -8.61 2.00
C ASP A 269 24.26 -8.62 2.92
N GLU A 270 24.07 -7.54 3.68
CA GLU A 270 22.95 -7.34 4.60
C GLU A 270 22.81 -8.47 5.63
N ALA A 271 23.95 -8.83 6.24
CA ALA A 271 24.13 -9.89 7.22
C ALA A 271 23.12 -9.83 8.40
N HIS A 272 22.58 -8.65 8.72
CA HIS A 272 21.55 -8.51 9.76
C HIS A 272 20.21 -9.16 9.42
N THR A 273 19.95 -9.44 8.15
CA THR A 273 18.75 -10.16 7.74
C THR A 273 18.80 -11.64 8.11
N TYR A 274 19.99 -12.20 8.33
CA TYR A 274 20.19 -13.58 8.73
C TYR A 274 20.02 -13.73 10.24
N SER A 275 18.78 -13.96 10.68
CA SER A 275 18.41 -14.16 12.09
C SER A 275 17.66 -15.47 12.32
N GLY A 276 17.53 -15.88 13.58
CA GLY A 276 16.83 -17.10 13.96
C GLY A 276 17.39 -18.34 13.27
N ALA A 277 16.51 -19.14 12.67
CA ALA A 277 16.90 -20.37 11.96
C ALA A 277 17.77 -20.06 10.72
N SER A 278 17.45 -19.02 9.95
CA SER A 278 18.19 -18.67 8.73
C SER A 278 19.64 -18.27 9.02
N GLY A 279 19.88 -17.51 10.09
CA GLY A 279 21.23 -17.15 10.53
C GLY A 279 22.07 -18.36 10.92
N ALA A 280 21.46 -19.32 11.60
CA ALA A 280 22.11 -20.59 11.93
C ALA A 280 22.44 -21.44 10.68
N GLU A 281 21.51 -21.54 9.72
CA GLU A 281 21.76 -22.27 8.47
C GLU A 281 22.91 -21.67 7.66
N VAL A 282 22.94 -20.34 7.53
CA VAL A 282 24.00 -19.65 6.79
C VAL A 282 25.35 -19.81 7.49
N ALA A 283 25.40 -19.71 8.82
CA ALA A 283 26.64 -19.93 9.57
C ALA A 283 27.21 -21.35 9.36
N CYS A 284 26.35 -22.38 9.27
CA CYS A 284 26.76 -23.73 8.90
C CYS A 284 27.20 -23.83 7.44
N LEU A 285 26.49 -23.17 6.52
CA LEU A 285 26.83 -23.15 5.10
C LEU A 285 28.20 -22.52 4.83
N ILE A 286 28.59 -21.46 5.56
CA ILE A 286 29.92 -20.84 5.45
C ILE A 286 31.03 -21.86 5.76
N ARG A 287 30.87 -22.59 6.86
CA ARG A 287 31.83 -23.62 7.28
C ARG A 287 31.91 -24.75 6.26
N ARG A 288 30.75 -25.19 5.71
CA ARG A 288 30.71 -26.18 4.63
C ARG A 288 31.40 -25.73 3.35
N LEU A 289 31.15 -24.49 2.93
CA LEU A 289 31.77 -23.91 1.74
C LEU A 289 33.29 -23.87 1.86
N ARG A 290 33.79 -23.46 3.03
CA ARG A 290 35.22 -23.43 3.37
C ARG A 290 35.87 -24.81 3.30
N GLU A 291 35.22 -25.82 3.90
CA GLU A 291 35.70 -27.20 3.85
C GLU A 291 35.69 -27.78 2.43
N LEU A 292 34.68 -27.45 1.62
CA LEU A 292 34.63 -27.88 0.21
C LEU A 292 35.80 -27.27 -0.60
N ALA A 293 36.15 -26.02 -0.34
CA ALA A 293 37.31 -25.37 -0.95
C ALA A 293 38.67 -25.87 -0.43
N GLY A 294 38.69 -26.75 0.58
CA GLY A 294 39.92 -27.24 1.19
C GLY A 294 40.70 -26.14 1.91
N LYS A 295 40.01 -25.16 2.49
CA LYS A 295 40.60 -23.98 3.11
C LYS A 295 40.42 -23.96 4.62
N THR A 296 41.37 -23.35 5.32
CA THR A 296 41.28 -23.04 6.75
C THR A 296 40.56 -21.69 6.99
N PRO A 297 40.10 -21.40 8.22
CA PRO A 297 39.45 -20.13 8.56
C PRO A 297 40.30 -18.90 8.20
N ASP A 298 41.62 -19.00 8.35
CA ASP A 298 42.56 -17.88 8.13
C ASP A 298 42.91 -17.67 6.64
N GLU A 299 42.59 -18.62 5.76
CA GLU A 299 42.80 -18.50 4.31
C GLU A 299 41.65 -17.79 3.57
N ILE A 300 40.46 -17.72 4.19
CA ILE A 300 39.27 -17.10 3.59
C ILE A 300 38.87 -15.86 4.38
N ILE A 301 38.84 -14.72 3.71
CA ILE A 301 38.35 -13.47 4.28
C ILE A 301 36.83 -13.39 4.12
N CYS A 302 36.12 -13.48 5.25
CA CYS A 302 34.69 -13.23 5.32
C CYS A 302 34.40 -11.73 5.48
N ILE A 303 33.52 -11.20 4.63
CA ILE A 303 33.07 -9.80 4.71
C ILE A 303 31.55 -9.77 4.85
N GLY A 304 31.04 -9.16 5.91
CA GLY A 304 29.61 -8.96 6.11
C GLY A 304 29.26 -7.49 6.03
N THR A 305 28.16 -7.13 5.40
CA THR A 305 27.62 -5.77 5.49
C THR A 305 26.37 -5.77 6.35
N SER A 306 26.13 -4.74 7.13
CA SER A 306 24.97 -4.63 8.00
C SER A 306 24.55 -3.17 8.14
N ALA A 307 23.28 -2.93 8.49
CA ALA A 307 22.93 -1.66 9.14
C ALA A 307 23.64 -1.59 10.50
N THR A 308 23.85 -0.39 11.03
CA THR A 308 24.49 -0.11 12.33
C THR A 308 23.99 -1.09 13.39
N LEU A 309 24.87 -1.82 14.10
CA LEU A 309 24.48 -2.81 15.12
C LEU A 309 24.84 -2.26 16.49
N ALA A 310 23.88 -2.22 17.42
CA ALA A 310 24.10 -1.77 18.80
C ALA A 310 23.24 -2.60 19.79
N ASP A 311 23.72 -2.73 21.02
CA ASP A 311 23.02 -3.31 22.16
C ASP A 311 22.42 -2.16 23.00
N PRO A 312 21.08 -2.01 23.06
CA PRO A 312 20.44 -0.91 23.78
C PRO A 312 20.61 -0.96 25.30
N THR A 313 21.12 -2.07 25.85
CA THR A 313 21.34 -2.24 27.29
C THR A 313 22.75 -1.88 27.74
N LYS A 314 23.65 -1.51 26.81
CA LYS A 314 25.08 -1.36 27.07
C LYS A 314 25.69 -0.09 26.43
N GLN A 315 26.83 0.36 26.95
CA GLN A 315 27.53 1.57 26.45
C GLN A 315 28.24 1.32 25.12
N ASP A 316 28.67 2.37 24.40
CA ASP A 316 29.27 2.28 23.06
C ASP A 316 30.43 1.28 22.92
N ALA A 317 31.25 1.09 23.97
CA ALA A 317 32.34 0.12 23.98
C ALA A 317 31.85 -1.34 23.92
N ASP A 318 30.68 -1.63 24.47
CA ASP A 318 30.07 -2.97 24.50
C ASP A 318 29.37 -3.33 23.18
N ASN A 319 29.07 -2.32 22.34
CA ASN A 319 28.47 -2.51 21.02
C ASN A 319 29.46 -3.12 20.03
N GLU A 320 30.72 -2.71 20.09
CA GLU A 320 31.79 -3.29 19.26
C GLU A 320 32.02 -4.77 19.61
N GLU A 321 32.05 -5.11 20.90
CA GLU A 321 32.18 -6.48 21.36
C GLU A 321 31.00 -7.35 20.89
N THR A 322 29.78 -6.83 20.99
CA THR A 322 28.56 -7.54 20.55
C THR A 322 28.57 -7.83 19.05
N ALA A 323 28.95 -6.84 18.23
CA ALA A 323 29.06 -6.99 16.77
C ALA A 323 30.18 -7.98 16.39
N ARG A 324 31.33 -7.91 17.07
CA ARG A 324 32.45 -8.84 16.89
C ARG A 324 32.06 -10.27 17.25
N ARG A 325 31.32 -10.46 18.36
CA ARG A 325 30.78 -11.77 18.76
C ARG A 325 29.80 -12.33 17.75
N PHE A 326 28.91 -11.50 17.20
CA PHE A 326 28.01 -11.90 16.12
C PHE A 326 28.79 -12.38 14.89
N ALA A 327 29.72 -11.58 14.39
CA ALA A 327 30.52 -11.90 13.20
C ALA A 327 31.39 -13.15 13.41
N SER A 328 32.04 -13.30 14.56
CA SER A 328 32.83 -14.50 14.90
C SER A 328 31.97 -15.77 14.86
N ARG A 329 30.78 -15.74 15.49
CA ARG A 329 29.85 -16.90 15.46
C ARG A 329 29.31 -17.16 14.06
N PHE A 330 28.97 -16.11 13.33
CA PHE A 330 28.36 -16.17 12.01
C PHE A 330 29.36 -16.71 10.97
N PHE A 331 30.55 -16.13 10.89
CA PHE A 331 31.61 -16.57 9.97
C PHE A 331 32.35 -17.83 10.43
N GLY A 332 32.31 -18.16 11.72
CA GLY A 332 33.06 -19.28 12.29
C GLY A 332 34.57 -19.04 12.27
N VAL A 333 34.98 -17.95 12.90
CA VAL A 333 36.37 -17.45 12.92
C VAL A 333 36.69 -16.88 14.30
N ASP A 334 37.98 -16.73 14.62
CA ASP A 334 38.41 -16.08 15.86
C ASP A 334 37.92 -14.63 15.92
N SER A 335 37.32 -14.24 17.05
CA SER A 335 36.87 -12.88 17.30
C SER A 335 37.99 -11.82 17.19
N ASN A 336 39.24 -12.16 17.52
CA ASN A 336 40.38 -11.25 17.44
C ASN A 336 40.76 -10.89 15.99
N ASN A 337 40.39 -11.76 15.04
CA ASN A 337 40.63 -11.55 13.60
C ASN A 337 39.46 -10.83 12.92
N VAL A 338 38.48 -10.32 13.67
CA VAL A 338 37.32 -9.59 13.15
C VAL A 338 37.45 -8.09 13.42
N LYS A 339 37.49 -7.29 12.36
CA LYS A 339 37.42 -5.84 12.41
C LYS A 339 35.99 -5.36 12.18
N LEU A 340 35.47 -4.58 13.13
CA LEU A 340 34.25 -3.79 12.91
C LEU A 340 34.63 -2.48 12.21
N VAL A 341 33.95 -2.15 11.12
CA VAL A 341 34.05 -0.86 10.45
C VAL A 341 32.68 -0.19 10.53
N GLY A 342 32.59 0.86 11.35
CA GLY A 342 31.38 1.64 11.56
C GLY A 342 31.27 2.86 10.65
N GLU A 343 30.26 3.68 10.92
CA GLU A 343 30.05 4.95 10.24
C GLU A 343 31.10 5.96 10.68
N SER A 344 31.77 6.57 9.70
CA SER A 344 32.51 7.81 9.92
C SER A 344 31.79 8.90 9.15
N TYR A 345 31.37 9.95 9.84
CA TYR A 345 30.69 11.09 9.24
C TYR A 345 31.69 12.20 8.96
N VAL A 346 31.41 13.05 7.96
CA VAL A 346 32.23 14.23 7.69
C VAL A 346 32.32 15.04 8.98
N ALA A 347 33.51 15.07 9.58
CA ALA A 347 33.83 16.02 10.63
C ALA A 347 33.77 17.40 9.99
N ARG A 348 32.60 18.03 10.06
CA ARG A 348 32.43 19.38 9.53
C ARG A 348 33.30 20.30 10.35
N GLU A 349 34.26 20.92 9.68
CA GLU A 349 35.07 21.95 10.30
C GLU A 349 34.20 23.19 10.49
N TRP A 350 33.62 23.28 11.68
CA TRP A 350 32.94 24.49 12.10
C TRP A 350 34.00 25.51 12.56
N PRO A 351 33.97 26.75 12.05
CA PRO A 351 34.87 27.81 12.51
C PRO A 351 34.82 27.94 14.03
N LYS A 352 35.97 28.16 14.68
CA LYS A 352 36.01 28.34 16.15
C LYS A 352 35.20 29.55 16.61
N GLN A 353 35.18 30.61 15.80
CA GLN A 353 34.35 31.78 16.00
C GLN A 353 33.14 31.70 15.06
N ARG A 354 31.94 31.60 15.64
CA ARG A 354 30.65 31.66 14.93
C ARG A 354 29.86 32.84 15.47
N TYR A 355 29.12 33.51 14.60
CA TYR A 355 28.27 34.61 15.03
C TYR A 355 26.90 34.10 15.48
N LYS A 356 26.30 34.82 16.44
CA LYS A 356 24.96 34.52 16.94
C LYS A 356 23.96 35.42 16.23
N PRO A 357 23.07 34.88 15.38
CA PRO A 357 22.06 35.70 14.71
C PRO A 357 21.04 36.27 15.72
N ILE A 358 20.57 37.48 15.48
CA ILE A 358 19.39 38.03 16.18
C ILE A 358 18.13 37.27 15.75
N ALA A 359 17.05 37.36 16.54
CA ALA A 359 15.78 36.78 16.13
C ALA A 359 15.28 37.51 14.86
N PRO A 360 14.92 36.77 13.79
CA PRO A 360 14.62 37.40 12.52
C PRO A 360 13.26 38.13 12.57
N PRO A 361 13.17 39.38 12.06
CA PRO A 361 11.99 40.25 12.22
C PRO A 361 10.83 39.87 11.29
N GLY A 362 9.59 40.19 11.64
CA GLY A 362 8.43 40.00 10.74
C GLY A 362 7.73 38.63 10.85
N ASP A 363 7.02 38.24 9.78
CA ASP A 363 6.27 36.99 9.70
C ASP A 363 7.15 35.83 9.20
N GLY A 364 7.34 34.83 10.05
CA GLY A 364 8.15 33.66 9.73
C GLY A 364 7.54 32.78 8.63
N MET A 365 6.22 32.68 8.53
CA MET A 365 5.55 31.81 7.56
C MET A 365 5.61 32.39 6.15
N ASP A 366 5.43 33.70 6.01
CA ASP A 366 5.67 34.42 4.76
C ASP A 366 7.11 34.21 4.28
N ARG A 367 8.08 34.40 5.18
CA ARG A 367 9.50 34.14 4.87
C ARG A 367 9.74 32.72 4.39
N LEU A 368 9.20 31.71 5.07
CA LEU A 368 9.35 30.32 4.68
C LEU A 368 8.80 30.07 3.27
N SER A 369 7.61 30.61 2.97
CA SER A 369 6.99 30.54 1.63
C SER A 369 7.89 31.17 0.57
N ARG A 370 8.44 32.36 0.83
CA ARG A 370 9.38 33.07 -0.05
C ARG A 370 10.64 32.26 -0.33
N VAL A 371 11.28 31.66 0.69
CA VAL A 371 12.47 30.81 0.50
C VAL A 371 12.17 29.62 -0.40
N LEU A 372 11.08 28.90 -0.13
CA LEU A 372 10.73 27.67 -0.85
C LEU A 372 10.43 27.95 -2.32
N SER A 373 9.75 29.06 -2.60
CA SER A 373 9.56 29.55 -3.96
C SER A 373 10.90 29.94 -4.62
N ALA A 374 11.78 30.62 -3.89
CA ALA A 374 13.05 31.11 -4.44
C ALA A 374 14.08 30.02 -4.77
N VAL A 375 14.12 28.93 -3.99
CA VAL A 375 15.03 27.79 -4.23
C VAL A 375 14.50 26.79 -5.28
N THR A 376 13.30 27.03 -5.79
CA THR A 376 12.66 26.24 -6.86
C THR A 376 13.11 26.74 -8.24
N GLU A 377 13.19 25.85 -9.25
CA GLU A 377 13.34 26.26 -10.65
C GLU A 377 12.08 26.95 -11.24
N PRO A 378 12.23 28.13 -11.89
CA PRO A 378 13.47 28.88 -12.07
C PRO A 378 13.92 29.57 -10.77
N VAL A 379 15.19 29.35 -10.38
CA VAL A 379 15.75 29.81 -9.11
C VAL A 379 15.83 31.34 -9.07
N ASN A 380 15.32 31.95 -8.01
CA ASN A 380 15.40 33.39 -7.79
C ASN A 380 16.48 33.74 -6.75
N VAL A 381 17.70 33.96 -7.24
CA VAL A 381 18.87 34.26 -6.38
C VAL A 381 18.72 35.59 -5.63
N GLY A 382 18.03 36.58 -6.20
CA GLY A 382 17.78 37.87 -5.54
C GLY A 382 16.89 37.72 -4.30
N GLU A 383 15.85 36.89 -4.41
CA GLU A 383 14.97 36.57 -3.28
C GLU A 383 15.68 35.73 -2.21
N ILE A 384 16.50 34.75 -2.62
CA ILE A 384 17.35 33.97 -1.70
C ILE A 384 18.24 34.91 -0.90
N LYS A 385 18.88 35.88 -1.56
CA LYS A 385 19.71 36.88 -0.89
C LYS A 385 18.92 37.65 0.16
N GLY A 386 17.78 38.22 -0.21
CA GLY A 386 16.95 38.99 0.73
C GLY A 386 16.56 38.19 1.97
N VAL A 387 16.17 36.92 1.80
CA VAL A 387 15.80 36.08 2.95
C VAL A 387 17.01 35.66 3.78
N VAL A 388 18.16 35.35 3.17
CA VAL A 388 19.37 35.01 3.92
C VAL A 388 19.82 36.19 4.78
N GLU A 389 19.80 37.41 4.23
CA GLU A 389 20.12 38.62 4.98
C GLU A 389 19.13 38.87 6.13
N GLU A 390 17.83 38.65 5.90
CA GLU A 390 16.77 38.76 6.92
C GLU A 390 16.92 37.72 8.05
N LEU A 391 17.23 36.47 7.71
CA LEU A 391 17.38 35.36 8.65
C LEU A 391 18.66 35.47 9.48
N THR A 392 19.74 35.93 8.84
CA THR A 392 21.07 35.94 9.45
C THR A 392 21.46 37.27 10.07
N GLY A 393 20.85 38.38 9.63
CA GLY A 393 21.25 39.75 10.00
C GLY A 393 22.62 40.16 9.44
N GLN A 394 23.15 39.41 8.47
CA GLN A 394 24.46 39.63 7.84
C GLN A 394 24.26 39.85 6.34
N ILE A 395 25.13 40.64 5.71
CA ILE A 395 25.13 40.82 4.25
C ILE A 395 25.52 39.50 3.58
N PHE A 396 24.81 39.13 2.52
CA PHE A 396 25.09 37.92 1.75
C PHE A 396 25.39 38.28 0.28
N ASP A 397 26.56 37.88 -0.19
CA ASP A 397 26.94 37.99 -1.59
C ASP A 397 26.85 36.61 -2.26
N PRO A 398 25.89 36.38 -3.16
CA PRO A 398 25.73 35.09 -3.83
C PRO A 398 26.88 34.76 -4.80
N GLY A 399 27.67 35.74 -5.27
CA GLY A 399 28.76 35.47 -6.22
C GLY A 399 28.32 34.75 -7.51
N GLU A 400 29.23 34.00 -8.14
CA GLU A 400 28.96 33.19 -9.35
C GLU A 400 28.25 31.87 -9.03
N ASP A 401 28.65 31.18 -7.96
CA ASP A 401 27.94 30.00 -7.42
C ASP A 401 27.29 30.34 -6.08
N TRP A 402 26.03 30.73 -6.15
CA TRP A 402 25.23 31.08 -4.97
C TRP A 402 25.09 29.93 -3.97
N ARG A 403 25.20 28.67 -4.40
CA ARG A 403 25.05 27.52 -3.50
C ARG A 403 26.31 27.32 -2.67
N GLU A 404 27.48 27.51 -3.26
CA GLU A 404 28.77 27.46 -2.56
C GLU A 404 28.93 28.68 -1.63
N ALA A 405 28.57 29.88 -2.10
CA ALA A 405 28.54 31.07 -1.27
C ALA A 405 27.59 30.91 -0.06
N LEU A 406 26.38 30.37 -0.28
CA LEU A 406 25.41 30.10 0.78
C LEU A 406 25.94 29.08 1.79
N HIS A 407 26.63 28.04 1.32
CA HIS A 407 27.28 27.06 2.19
C HIS A 407 28.29 27.74 3.12
N ASP A 408 29.22 28.51 2.56
CA ASP A 408 30.27 29.17 3.34
C ASP A 408 29.70 30.20 4.32
N HIS A 409 28.61 30.89 3.95
CA HIS A 409 27.88 31.78 4.85
C HIS A 409 27.26 31.04 6.04
N LEU A 410 26.47 30.00 5.78
CA LEU A 410 25.71 29.28 6.82
C LEU A 410 26.58 28.49 7.79
N VAL A 411 27.78 28.04 7.38
CA VAL A 411 28.73 27.36 8.27
C VAL A 411 29.24 28.27 9.39
N THR A 412 29.24 29.59 9.20
CA THR A 412 29.65 30.57 10.22
C THR A 412 28.55 30.91 11.23
N ASN A 413 27.33 30.40 11.03
CA ASN A 413 26.14 30.72 11.82
C ASN A 413 25.95 29.76 13.01
N GLU A 414 25.89 30.29 14.23
CA GLU A 414 25.71 29.49 15.46
C GLU A 414 24.35 28.77 15.51
N TYR A 415 23.29 29.35 14.95
CA TYR A 415 21.97 28.70 14.90
C TYR A 415 22.02 27.42 14.07
N VAL A 416 22.63 27.48 12.89
CA VAL A 416 22.79 26.31 12.00
C VAL A 416 23.64 25.24 12.67
N TYR A 417 24.72 25.63 13.37
CA TYR A 417 25.51 24.70 14.17
C TYR A 417 24.66 24.00 15.25
N GLN A 418 23.92 24.75 16.06
CA GLN A 418 23.07 24.19 17.11
C GLN A 418 21.96 23.29 16.56
N THR A 419 21.36 23.66 15.42
CA THR A 419 20.42 22.80 14.70
C THR A 419 21.04 21.45 14.39
N THR A 420 22.28 21.40 13.90
CA THR A 420 22.96 20.13 13.61
C THR A 420 23.20 19.29 14.85
N GLN A 421 23.49 19.91 16.01
CA GLN A 421 23.71 19.17 17.25
C GLN A 421 22.41 18.64 17.86
N ILE A 422 21.31 19.38 17.73
CA ILE A 422 20.01 19.00 18.28
C ILE A 422 19.35 17.90 17.45
N LEU A 423 19.45 17.99 16.11
CA LEU A 423 18.81 17.06 15.18
C LEU A 423 19.66 15.83 14.83
N LYS A 424 20.72 15.54 15.60
CA LYS A 424 21.42 14.23 15.58
C LYS A 424 20.46 13.08 15.87
N TYR A 425 19.46 13.34 16.72
CA TYR A 425 18.38 12.43 17.00
C TYR A 425 17.05 13.05 16.53
N PRO A 426 16.11 12.24 16.04
CA PRO A 426 14.79 12.72 15.68
C PRO A 426 14.12 13.43 16.86
N LYS A 427 13.54 14.60 16.59
CA LYS A 427 12.83 15.40 17.59
C LYS A 427 11.54 15.95 17.01
N TRP A 428 10.61 16.30 17.88
CA TRP A 428 9.47 17.10 17.48
C TRP A 428 9.92 18.49 17.02
N LEU A 429 9.32 19.03 15.95
CA LEU A 429 9.79 20.28 15.33
C LEU A 429 9.83 21.44 16.32
N ALA A 430 8.78 21.62 17.13
CA ALA A 430 8.74 22.76 18.05
C ALA A 430 9.76 22.62 19.18
N ASP A 431 9.96 21.41 19.71
CA ASP A 431 11.04 21.14 20.66
C ASP A 431 12.42 21.45 20.07
N ALA A 432 12.65 21.02 18.83
CA ALA A 432 13.92 21.26 18.14
C ALA A 432 14.14 22.75 17.87
N ALA A 433 13.12 23.46 17.41
CA ALA A 433 13.17 24.89 17.12
C ALA A 433 13.40 25.71 18.39
N TRP A 434 12.64 25.42 19.45
CA TRP A 434 12.79 26.05 20.75
C TRP A 434 14.18 25.79 21.33
N GLN A 435 14.61 24.51 21.43
CA GLN A 435 15.94 24.17 21.96
C GLN A 435 17.06 24.85 21.17
N THR A 436 16.95 24.91 19.84
CA THR A 436 17.95 25.58 19.00
C THR A 436 18.02 27.06 19.35
N SER A 437 16.88 27.73 19.41
CA SER A 437 16.80 29.15 19.76
C SER A 437 17.39 29.44 21.14
N GLN A 438 17.05 28.62 22.14
CA GLN A 438 17.54 28.78 23.52
C GLN A 438 19.05 28.52 23.65
N ARG A 439 19.62 27.59 22.87
CA ARG A 439 21.07 27.33 22.87
C ARG A 439 21.87 28.45 22.22
N VAL A 440 21.30 29.17 21.25
CA VAL A 440 21.93 30.36 20.65
C VAL A 440 21.96 31.50 21.66
N ALA A 441 20.80 31.84 22.22
CA ALA A 441 20.66 32.81 23.30
C ALA A 441 19.41 32.53 24.15
N THR A 442 19.58 32.51 25.47
CA THR A 442 18.47 32.31 26.42
C THR A 442 17.39 33.37 26.23
N GLY A 443 16.15 32.94 26.02
CA GLY A 443 15.00 33.81 25.78
C GLY A 443 14.86 34.36 24.36
N ARG A 444 15.65 33.90 23.37
CA ARG A 444 15.67 34.47 22.00
C ARG A 444 14.32 34.40 21.28
N LEU A 445 13.74 33.20 21.16
CA LEU A 445 12.35 33.01 20.70
C LEU A 445 11.64 32.03 21.64
N PRO A 446 10.40 32.32 22.04
CA PRO A 446 9.55 31.36 22.73
C PRO A 446 9.17 30.22 21.79
N GLU A 447 8.63 29.14 22.36
CA GLU A 447 8.01 28.07 21.57
C GLU A 447 6.82 28.64 20.77
N GLY A 448 6.65 28.16 19.53
CA GLY A 448 5.57 28.58 18.65
C GLY A 448 5.99 28.74 17.18
N GLU A 449 5.07 29.24 16.37
CA GLU A 449 5.22 29.29 14.90
C GLU A 449 6.46 30.05 14.42
N ARG A 450 6.84 31.14 15.09
CA ARG A 450 8.04 31.92 14.71
C ARG A 450 9.33 31.11 14.84
N ALA A 451 9.47 30.33 15.91
CA ALA A 451 10.63 29.45 16.09
C ALA A 451 10.62 28.32 15.06
N ASN A 452 9.45 27.72 14.82
CA ASN A 452 9.28 26.64 13.84
C ASN A 452 9.65 27.11 12.43
N ALA A 453 9.16 28.28 12.04
CA ALA A 453 9.43 28.87 10.72
C ALA A 453 10.92 29.21 10.54
N GLU A 454 11.60 29.75 11.56
CA GLU A 454 13.05 29.99 11.52
C GLU A 454 13.83 28.68 11.30
N LEU A 455 13.51 27.63 12.05
CA LEU A 455 14.15 26.32 11.90
C LEU A 455 13.91 25.76 10.49
N LEU A 456 12.68 25.81 9.98
CA LEU A 456 12.36 25.32 8.64
C LEU A 456 13.10 26.11 7.55
N CYS A 457 13.18 27.44 7.66
CA CYS A 457 13.98 28.27 6.74
C CYS A 457 15.44 27.82 6.75
N CYS A 458 16.03 27.59 7.94
CA CYS A 458 17.39 27.08 8.08
C CYS A 458 17.57 25.70 7.42
N LEU A 459 16.60 24.80 7.58
CA LEU A 459 16.65 23.45 6.98
C LEU A 459 16.55 23.51 5.45
N VAL A 460 15.69 24.38 4.91
CA VAL A 460 15.54 24.57 3.45
C VAL A 460 16.80 25.20 2.86
N LEU A 461 17.30 26.29 3.44
CA LEU A 461 18.53 26.94 2.97
C LEU A 461 19.74 26.03 3.13
N GLY A 462 19.85 25.29 4.23
CA GLY A 462 20.93 24.31 4.42
C GLY A 462 20.85 23.15 3.45
N ALA A 463 19.66 22.73 3.01
CA ALA A 463 19.52 21.73 1.94
C ALA A 463 19.94 22.28 0.56
N ALA A 464 19.67 23.57 0.31
CA ALA A 464 20.03 24.27 -0.92
C ALA A 464 21.52 24.66 -0.99
N ALA A 465 22.15 24.90 0.15
CA ALA A 465 23.57 25.26 0.29
C ALA A 465 24.46 24.07 -0.02
N ARG A 466 25.40 24.20 -0.98
CA ARG A 466 26.20 23.08 -1.47
C ARG A 466 27.64 23.46 -1.70
N LYS A 467 28.57 22.57 -1.34
CA LYS A 467 29.99 22.70 -1.66
C LYS A 467 30.57 21.33 -2.01
N GLY A 468 31.29 21.25 -3.14
CA GLY A 468 31.87 19.99 -3.62
C GLY A 468 30.84 18.88 -3.87
N GLY A 469 29.61 19.24 -4.24
CA GLY A 469 28.50 18.30 -4.49
C GLY A 469 27.75 17.83 -3.24
N ASP A 470 28.08 18.32 -2.04
CA ASP A 470 27.43 17.94 -0.78
C ASP A 470 26.59 19.09 -0.20
N SER A 471 25.31 18.84 0.11
CA SER A 471 24.44 19.78 0.82
C SER A 471 24.85 19.97 2.28
N LEU A 472 24.71 21.19 2.80
CA LEU A 472 24.99 21.49 4.21
C LEU A 472 24.02 20.77 5.15
N LEU A 473 22.73 20.63 4.83
CA LEU A 473 21.76 19.89 5.63
C LEU A 473 20.97 18.92 4.76
N ARG A 474 20.62 17.74 5.30
CA ARG A 474 19.76 16.77 4.62
C ARG A 474 18.58 16.40 5.52
N PRO A 475 17.59 17.30 5.64
CA PRO A 475 16.46 17.13 6.54
C PRO A 475 15.49 16.05 6.08
N LYS A 476 14.98 15.29 7.05
CA LYS A 476 13.83 14.38 6.88
C LYS A 476 12.74 14.78 7.84
N VAL A 477 11.52 14.86 7.32
CA VAL A 477 10.33 15.23 8.08
C VAL A 477 9.39 14.03 8.10
N HIS A 478 8.97 13.64 9.30
CA HIS A 478 8.17 12.44 9.55
C HIS A 478 6.82 12.81 10.13
N PHE A 479 5.77 12.22 9.59
CA PHE A 479 4.39 12.35 10.06
C PHE A 479 3.79 10.97 10.31
N PHE A 480 3.01 10.86 11.37
CA PHE A 480 2.26 9.66 11.72
C PHE A 480 0.77 10.02 11.70
N LEU A 481 0.00 9.33 10.87
CA LEU A 481 -1.43 9.56 10.71
C LEU A 481 -2.17 8.27 11.03
N ARG A 482 -3.34 8.38 11.66
CA ARG A 482 -4.26 7.24 11.81
C ARG A 482 -5.62 7.60 11.23
N GLY A 483 -6.31 6.60 10.71
CA GLY A 483 -7.75 6.73 10.45
C GLY A 483 -8.56 6.74 11.75
N LEU A 484 -9.87 6.92 11.65
CA LEU A 484 -10.78 6.79 12.79
C LEU A 484 -10.73 5.37 13.35
N ASP A 485 -10.43 5.17 14.63
CA ASP A 485 -10.42 3.82 15.21
C ASP A 485 -11.83 3.22 15.15
N GLU A 486 -12.71 3.77 15.97
CA GLU A 486 -14.12 3.45 16.00
C GLU A 486 -14.81 4.58 16.75
N ALA A 487 -15.70 5.28 16.05
CA ALA A 487 -16.47 6.32 16.68
C ALA A 487 -17.42 5.69 17.71
N VAL A 488 -17.42 6.23 18.92
CA VAL A 488 -18.29 5.80 20.01
C VAL A 488 -19.10 6.98 20.52
N VAL A 489 -20.28 6.70 21.08
CA VAL A 489 -21.03 7.69 21.85
C VAL A 489 -21.11 7.29 23.31
N ALA A 490 -21.01 8.29 24.19
CA ALA A 490 -21.44 8.19 25.56
C ALA A 490 -22.87 8.75 25.67
N LEU A 491 -23.74 8.04 26.38
CA LEU A 491 -25.10 8.52 26.67
C LEU A 491 -25.06 9.57 27.79
N ASP A 492 -25.80 10.65 27.62
CA ASP A 492 -25.90 11.75 28.59
C ASP A 492 -27.31 12.38 28.57
N GLY A 493 -27.54 13.41 29.38
CA GLY A 493 -28.80 14.17 29.41
C GLY A 493 -29.85 13.58 30.35
N SER A 494 -31.13 13.79 30.01
CA SER A 494 -32.28 13.37 30.84
C SER A 494 -33.14 12.33 30.10
N GLU A 495 -34.09 11.71 30.82
CA GLU A 495 -35.03 10.77 30.20
C GLU A 495 -35.92 11.44 29.12
N ALA A 496 -36.23 12.73 29.29
CA ALA A 496 -37.02 13.51 28.34
C ALA A 496 -36.20 14.00 27.15
N GLU A 497 -34.93 14.34 27.39
CA GLU A 497 -33.98 14.85 26.39
C GLU A 497 -32.67 14.06 26.45
N PRO A 498 -32.64 12.87 25.82
CA PRO A 498 -31.43 12.05 25.77
C PRO A 498 -30.41 12.71 24.85
N ASN A 499 -29.24 13.04 25.41
CA ASN A 499 -28.12 13.64 24.71
C ASN A 499 -27.03 12.58 24.44
N MET A 500 -26.24 12.79 23.39
CA MET A 500 -25.16 11.90 22.98
C MET A 500 -23.88 12.68 22.83
N ARG A 501 -22.83 12.21 23.47
CA ARG A 501 -21.50 12.78 23.30
C ARG A 501 -20.66 11.87 22.41
N LEU A 502 -20.33 12.34 21.21
CA LEU A 502 -19.53 11.63 20.22
C LEU A 502 -18.04 11.71 20.57
N PHE A 503 -17.33 10.62 20.33
CA PHE A 503 -15.87 10.51 20.41
C PHE A 503 -15.35 9.76 19.19
N LEU A 504 -14.15 10.11 18.72
CA LEU A 504 -13.51 9.47 17.57
C LEU A 504 -12.71 8.20 17.95
N SER A 505 -12.43 8.02 19.24
CA SER A 505 -11.90 6.78 19.81
C SER A 505 -12.49 6.48 21.19
N LEU A 506 -12.56 5.19 21.53
CA LEU A 506 -12.92 4.73 22.88
C LEU A 506 -11.95 5.23 23.95
N ALA A 507 -10.66 5.36 23.62
CA ALA A 507 -9.65 5.88 24.55
C ALA A 507 -9.99 7.31 25.03
N ASP A 508 -10.30 8.21 24.09
CA ASP A 508 -10.68 9.61 24.36
C ASP A 508 -11.95 9.67 25.23
N ALA A 509 -12.91 8.78 24.95
CA ALA A 509 -14.13 8.68 25.75
C ALA A 509 -13.84 8.26 27.19
N LYS A 510 -12.92 7.30 27.39
CA LYS A 510 -12.49 6.84 28.73
C LYS A 510 -11.68 7.89 29.48
N GLU A 511 -10.84 8.66 28.81
CA GLU A 511 -10.09 9.74 29.44
C GLU A 511 -11.04 10.80 30.01
N GLN A 512 -12.07 11.17 29.25
CA GLN A 512 -13.07 12.13 29.70
C GLN A 512 -14.04 11.54 30.75
N PHE A 513 -14.40 10.26 30.64
CA PHE A 513 -15.37 9.59 31.51
C PHE A 513 -14.77 8.39 32.24
N GLY A 514 -13.62 8.58 32.90
CA GLY A 514 -12.85 7.49 33.52
C GLY A 514 -13.55 6.73 34.65
N SER A 515 -14.64 7.27 35.19
CA SER A 515 -15.47 6.58 36.19
C SER A 515 -16.50 5.62 35.60
N ARG A 516 -16.79 5.71 34.29
CA ARG A 516 -17.77 4.87 33.59
C ARG A 516 -17.16 3.52 33.23
N HIS A 517 -17.98 2.47 33.22
CA HIS A 517 -17.56 1.17 32.71
C HIS A 517 -17.30 1.25 31.20
N ASP A 518 -16.39 0.44 30.68
CA ASP A 518 -16.13 0.28 29.24
C ASP A 518 -17.42 0.03 28.43
N ASP A 519 -18.40 -0.58 29.08
CA ASP A 519 -19.66 -0.91 28.44
C ASP A 519 -20.65 0.24 28.28
N ALA A 520 -20.42 1.36 28.94
CA ALA A 520 -21.25 2.56 28.81
C ALA A 520 -21.06 3.31 27.48
N PHE A 521 -20.10 2.89 26.65
CA PHE A 521 -19.82 3.47 25.35
C PHE A 521 -20.35 2.59 24.22
N PHE A 522 -21.03 3.21 23.25
CA PHE A 522 -21.71 2.51 22.17
C PHE A 522 -21.06 2.79 20.82
N SER A 523 -20.80 1.73 20.04
CA SER A 523 -20.23 1.85 18.69
C SER A 523 -21.21 2.53 17.73
N VAL A 524 -20.74 3.51 16.95
CA VAL A 524 -21.58 4.24 15.99
C VAL A 524 -21.55 3.60 14.61
N LEU A 525 -22.72 3.44 14.01
CA LEU A 525 -22.93 3.00 12.63
C LEU A 525 -23.69 4.06 11.86
N THR A 526 -23.47 4.14 10.55
CA THR A 526 -24.20 5.02 9.64
C THR A 526 -24.79 4.25 8.47
N CYS A 527 -26.01 4.61 8.08
CA CYS A 527 -26.60 4.10 6.86
C CYS A 527 -25.83 4.58 5.63
N ARG A 528 -25.40 3.64 4.79
CA ARG A 528 -24.64 3.90 3.55
C ARG A 528 -25.40 4.73 2.51
N SER A 529 -26.71 4.87 2.65
CA SER A 529 -27.56 5.59 1.68
C SER A 529 -28.08 6.93 2.19
N CYS A 530 -28.43 7.05 3.48
CA CYS A 530 -29.03 8.27 4.03
C CYS A 530 -28.28 8.88 5.22
N GLY A 531 -27.22 8.23 5.72
CA GLY A 531 -26.44 8.70 6.86
C GLY A 531 -27.14 8.62 8.22
N GLN A 532 -28.29 7.94 8.34
CA GLN A 532 -28.93 7.64 9.63
C GLN A 532 -27.91 6.96 10.55
N HIS A 533 -27.70 7.53 11.73
CA HIS A 533 -26.87 6.93 12.75
C HIS A 533 -27.60 5.81 13.49
N PHE A 534 -26.83 4.84 13.95
CA PHE A 534 -27.26 3.76 14.84
C PHE A 534 -26.14 3.49 15.84
N PHE A 535 -26.49 2.79 16.92
CA PHE A 535 -25.59 2.33 17.95
C PHE A 535 -25.60 0.81 17.99
N GLU A 536 -24.44 0.19 18.21
CA GLU A 536 -24.33 -1.27 18.35
C GLU A 536 -23.80 -1.63 19.73
N LYS A 537 -24.41 -2.67 20.31
CA LYS A 537 -23.96 -3.31 21.54
C LYS A 537 -24.19 -4.82 21.49
N TRP A 538 -23.40 -5.60 22.22
CA TRP A 538 -23.49 -7.06 22.28
C TRP A 538 -23.73 -7.53 23.72
N TYR A 539 -24.72 -8.40 23.90
CA TYR A 539 -25.13 -8.95 25.20
C TYR A 539 -25.09 -10.48 25.17
N THR A 540 -24.57 -11.11 26.21
CA THR A 540 -24.59 -12.57 26.41
C THR A 540 -26.01 -13.01 26.82
N GLU A 541 -26.43 -14.21 26.39
CA GLU A 541 -27.69 -14.85 26.86
C GLU A 541 -29.00 -14.07 26.60
N LEU A 542 -29.03 -13.16 25.63
CA LEU A 542 -30.24 -12.46 25.20
C LEU A 542 -30.82 -13.13 23.95
N GLU A 543 -32.02 -13.72 23.96
CA GLU A 543 -32.61 -14.37 22.77
C GLU A 543 -33.71 -13.52 22.09
N PHE A 544 -33.82 -13.62 20.76
CA PHE A 544 -34.91 -13.02 19.97
C PHE A 544 -35.88 -14.09 19.48
N SER A 545 -37.19 -13.78 19.44
CA SER A 545 -38.18 -14.68 18.83
C SER A 545 -37.93 -14.89 17.32
N ARG A 546 -37.96 -16.14 16.84
CA ARG A 546 -37.87 -16.45 15.40
C ARG A 546 -39.12 -16.00 14.65
N GLY A 547 -39.02 -14.96 13.81
CA GLY A 547 -40.10 -14.52 12.90
C GLY A 547 -39.96 -13.07 12.40
N SER A 548 -40.77 -12.68 11.41
CA SER A 548 -40.70 -11.40 10.65
C SER A 548 -40.98 -10.11 11.44
N LYS A 549 -41.12 -10.18 12.77
CA LYS A 549 -41.53 -9.05 13.61
C LYS A 549 -40.47 -8.58 14.63
N ASN A 550 -39.30 -9.24 14.76
CA ASN A 550 -38.20 -8.86 15.67
C ASN A 550 -38.69 -8.27 17.02
N ARG A 551 -39.68 -8.92 17.66
CA ARG A 551 -40.13 -8.53 19.00
C ARG A 551 -39.28 -9.27 20.02
N LEU A 552 -38.71 -8.54 20.98
CA LEU A 552 -38.15 -9.08 22.21
C LEU A 552 -39.23 -9.96 22.85
N LYS A 553 -38.99 -11.27 22.93
CA LYS A 553 -39.93 -12.22 23.53
C LYS A 553 -39.16 -12.99 24.60
N ASP A 554 -39.74 -12.99 25.79
CA ASP A 554 -39.37 -13.77 26.96
C ASP A 554 -38.00 -13.39 27.56
N PHE A 555 -38.06 -12.47 28.53
CA PHE A 555 -36.94 -12.03 29.37
C PHE A 555 -36.62 -13.07 30.48
N ASP A 556 -37.21 -14.28 30.45
CA ASP A 556 -37.32 -15.14 31.63
C ASP A 556 -36.10 -16.07 31.89
N HIS A 557 -34.98 -15.90 31.16
CA HIS A 557 -33.86 -16.86 31.14
C HIS A 557 -32.44 -16.28 31.26
N GLY A 558 -32.28 -15.02 31.67
CA GLY A 558 -30.96 -14.41 31.95
C GLY A 558 -30.77 -14.07 33.42
N ASN A 559 -29.53 -13.87 33.88
CA ASN A 559 -29.20 -13.34 35.21
C ASN A 559 -29.67 -11.87 35.35
N ALA A 560 -30.98 -11.66 35.43
CA ALA A 560 -31.58 -10.35 35.57
C ALA A 560 -31.89 -10.04 37.02
N THR A 561 -31.56 -8.83 37.44
CA THR A 561 -31.90 -8.34 38.77
C THR A 561 -33.38 -7.93 38.78
N GLN A 562 -34.13 -8.45 39.76
CA GLN A 562 -35.58 -8.27 39.86
C GLN A 562 -35.98 -6.87 40.37
N ASN A 563 -37.08 -6.34 39.85
CA ASN A 563 -37.83 -5.22 40.42
C ASN A 563 -38.41 -5.59 41.80
N GLU A 564 -38.88 -4.60 42.57
CA GLU A 564 -39.56 -4.82 43.88
C GLU A 564 -40.83 -5.70 43.77
N ASP A 565 -41.40 -5.85 42.57
CA ASP A 565 -42.55 -6.68 42.25
C ASP A 565 -42.20 -8.09 41.73
N GLY A 566 -40.91 -8.44 41.68
CA GLY A 566 -40.41 -9.74 41.22
C GLY A 566 -40.23 -9.90 39.71
N SER A 567 -40.36 -8.82 38.93
CA SER A 567 -40.14 -8.86 37.46
C SER A 567 -38.68 -8.57 37.06
N ASP A 568 -38.13 -9.37 36.15
CA ASP A 568 -36.77 -9.21 35.62
C ASP A 568 -36.66 -7.98 34.70
N ASN A 569 -35.80 -7.01 35.07
CA ASN A 569 -35.76 -5.70 34.37
C ASN A 569 -34.38 -5.26 33.89
N ALA A 570 -33.27 -5.80 34.39
CA ALA A 570 -31.92 -5.33 34.08
C ALA A 570 -31.00 -6.42 33.51
N TRP A 571 -30.36 -6.16 32.37
CA TRP A 571 -29.33 -7.05 31.79
C TRP A 571 -27.97 -6.35 31.75
N TRP A 572 -27.02 -6.89 32.51
CA TRP A 572 -25.62 -6.47 32.51
C TRP A 572 -24.67 -7.67 32.36
N ALA A 573 -24.84 -8.41 31.27
CA ALA A 573 -23.92 -9.45 30.83
C ALA A 573 -23.43 -9.09 29.43
N THR A 574 -22.49 -8.16 29.31
CA THR A 574 -21.92 -7.79 28.01
C THR A 574 -21.05 -8.92 27.50
N SER A 575 -21.14 -9.17 26.19
CA SER A 575 -20.34 -10.20 25.53
C SER A 575 -19.17 -9.55 24.80
N PRO A 576 -18.01 -10.21 24.69
CA PRO A 576 -17.08 -9.90 23.62
C PRO A 576 -17.83 -9.81 22.27
N ARG A 577 -17.25 -9.06 21.33
CA ARG A 577 -17.88 -8.91 20.01
C ARG A 577 -18.06 -10.29 19.36
N GLU A 578 -19.18 -10.46 18.67
CA GLU A 578 -19.50 -11.67 17.90
C GLU A 578 -19.74 -12.95 18.73
N THR A 579 -19.72 -12.87 20.07
CA THR A 579 -19.97 -14.04 20.95
C THR A 579 -21.35 -14.05 21.60
N GLY A 580 -22.10 -12.94 21.52
CA GLY A 580 -23.44 -12.80 22.10
C GLY A 580 -24.48 -12.34 21.08
N THR A 581 -25.59 -11.81 21.58
CA THR A 581 -26.65 -11.21 20.79
C THR A 581 -26.42 -9.73 20.57
N ARG A 582 -26.36 -9.36 19.29
CA ARG A 582 -26.22 -7.97 18.83
C ARG A 582 -27.54 -7.22 19.00
N ILE A 583 -27.44 -6.01 19.53
CA ILE A 583 -28.51 -5.01 19.58
C ILE A 583 -28.08 -3.81 18.76
N VAL A 584 -28.98 -3.34 17.89
CA VAL A 584 -28.81 -2.09 17.16
C VAL A 584 -29.85 -1.09 17.67
N SER A 585 -29.46 0.13 18.00
CA SER A 585 -30.38 1.14 18.53
C SER A 585 -30.15 2.55 17.96
N THR A 586 -31.04 3.49 18.24
CA THR A 586 -30.86 4.93 17.95
C THR A 586 -31.65 5.77 18.97
N ASN A 587 -31.25 7.00 19.29
CA ASN A 587 -32.12 7.91 20.06
C ASN A 587 -33.30 8.40 19.24
N ARG A 588 -33.07 8.73 17.97
CA ARG A 588 -34.08 9.29 17.06
C ARG A 588 -33.88 8.82 15.63
N LEU A 589 -34.95 8.85 14.85
CA LEU A 589 -34.87 8.74 13.40
C LEU A 589 -34.64 10.11 12.78
N LEU A 590 -33.92 10.19 11.66
CA LEU A 590 -33.65 11.48 10.98
C LEU A 590 -34.93 12.27 10.63
N GLU A 591 -36.06 11.58 10.41
CA GLU A 591 -37.37 12.22 10.18
C GLU A 591 -37.85 13.07 11.38
N GLU A 592 -37.28 12.86 12.58
CA GLU A 592 -37.65 13.51 13.84
C GLU A 592 -36.69 14.66 14.22
N ALA A 593 -35.58 14.81 13.51
CA ALA A 593 -34.57 15.84 13.80
C ALA A 593 -35.12 17.27 13.64
N ASP A 594 -36.16 17.46 12.80
CA ASP A 594 -36.81 18.75 12.54
C ASP A 594 -38.01 19.03 13.48
N GLY A 595 -38.12 18.33 14.62
CA GLY A 595 -39.15 18.61 15.65
C GLY A 595 -40.54 17.99 15.40
N GLY A 596 -40.66 17.08 14.42
CA GLY A 596 -41.91 16.36 14.14
C GLY A 596 -41.99 15.00 14.85
N VAL A 597 -43.12 14.69 15.50
CA VAL A 597 -43.41 13.34 16.00
C VAL A 597 -43.77 12.42 14.83
N SER A 598 -42.86 11.53 14.42
CA SER A 598 -43.12 10.57 13.32
C SER A 598 -43.86 9.33 13.83
N ALA A 599 -44.99 8.97 13.19
CA ALA A 599 -45.75 7.75 13.48
C ALA A 599 -44.94 6.43 13.30
N LYS A 600 -43.73 6.49 12.73
CA LYS A 600 -42.87 5.32 12.53
C LYS A 600 -42.03 4.96 13.75
N SER A 601 -41.66 5.87 14.65
CA SER A 601 -40.85 5.53 15.83
C SER A 601 -41.68 4.78 16.88
N THR A 602 -42.96 5.09 17.00
CA THR A 602 -43.95 4.33 17.78
C THR A 602 -44.14 2.88 17.31
N LYS A 603 -43.65 2.53 16.11
CA LYS A 603 -43.68 1.17 15.57
C LYS A 603 -42.62 0.25 16.20
N TRP A 604 -41.53 0.83 16.71
CA TRP A 604 -40.35 0.10 17.20
C TRP A 604 -40.30 0.10 18.73
N PRO A 605 -39.82 -0.98 19.37
CA PRO A 605 -39.71 -1.05 20.82
C PRO A 605 -38.64 -0.07 21.34
N ARG A 606 -38.84 0.45 22.55
CA ARG A 606 -37.83 1.21 23.30
C ARG A 606 -37.18 0.33 24.34
N GLY A 607 -35.87 0.48 24.52
CA GLY A 607 -35.09 -0.05 25.64
C GLY A 607 -34.45 1.11 26.41
N TYR A 608 -34.20 0.93 27.71
CA TYR A 608 -33.66 1.96 28.59
C TYR A 608 -32.22 1.60 28.97
N PHE A 609 -31.27 2.50 28.82
CA PHE A 609 -29.85 2.19 28.97
C PHE A 609 -29.22 2.98 30.12
N CYS A 610 -28.41 2.30 30.93
CA CYS A 610 -27.64 2.95 31.98
C CYS A 610 -26.43 3.69 31.40
N ARG A 611 -26.33 4.99 31.68
CA ARG A 611 -25.21 5.85 31.26
C ARG A 611 -23.86 5.49 31.91
N GLN A 612 -23.87 4.77 33.02
CA GLN A 612 -22.67 4.45 33.82
C GLN A 612 -22.07 3.09 33.50
N CYS A 613 -22.90 2.07 33.32
CA CYS A 613 -22.44 0.70 33.06
C CYS A 613 -22.85 0.13 31.69
N GLY A 614 -23.74 0.81 30.95
CA GLY A 614 -24.24 0.32 29.66
C GLY A 614 -25.28 -0.80 29.74
N ALA A 615 -25.73 -1.17 30.95
CA ALA A 615 -26.79 -2.15 31.13
C ALA A 615 -28.07 -1.73 30.41
N MET A 616 -28.76 -2.69 29.81
CA MET A 616 -30.05 -2.49 29.17
C MET A 616 -31.17 -2.90 30.12
N HIS A 617 -32.20 -2.07 30.19
CA HIS A 617 -33.42 -2.29 30.95
C HIS A 617 -34.63 -2.31 30.03
N ARG A 618 -35.59 -3.17 30.37
CA ARG A 618 -36.84 -3.32 29.61
C ARG A 618 -37.79 -2.16 29.85
N HIS A 619 -37.88 -1.71 31.10
CA HIS A 619 -38.74 -0.63 31.55
C HIS A 619 -37.90 0.50 32.14
N SER A 620 -38.46 1.72 32.15
CA SER A 620 -37.81 2.84 32.81
C SER A 620 -37.67 2.58 34.31
N SER A 621 -36.60 3.10 34.90
CA SER A 621 -36.31 3.01 36.32
C SER A 621 -35.56 4.29 36.75
N PRO A 622 -35.81 4.81 37.97
CA PRO A 622 -35.11 5.99 38.48
C PRO A 622 -33.62 5.75 38.74
N ARG A 623 -33.19 4.48 38.82
CA ARG A 623 -31.80 4.06 39.05
C ARG A 623 -31.44 2.83 38.22
N CYS A 624 -30.16 2.55 38.07
CA CYS A 624 -29.70 1.31 37.46
C CYS A 624 -29.90 0.14 38.41
N LEU A 625 -30.66 -0.87 37.96
CA LEU A 625 -30.92 -2.09 38.73
C LEU A 625 -29.88 -3.20 38.49
N ALA A 626 -28.92 -3.02 37.59
CA ALA A 626 -27.87 -4.01 37.36
C ALA A 626 -26.97 -4.19 38.59
N ASP A 627 -26.72 -5.43 38.98
CA ASP A 627 -25.89 -5.80 40.12
C ASP A 627 -24.52 -5.15 40.06
N GLY A 628 -24.12 -4.42 41.11
CA GLY A 628 -22.78 -3.81 41.20
C GLY A 628 -22.60 -2.48 40.47
N CYS A 629 -23.59 -1.95 39.74
CA CYS A 629 -23.47 -0.63 39.11
C CYS A 629 -23.64 0.55 40.09
N GLY A 630 -24.66 0.50 40.95
CA GLY A 630 -24.93 1.52 41.97
C GLY A 630 -25.39 2.90 41.47
N ASN A 631 -25.54 3.11 40.15
CA ASN A 631 -25.93 4.40 39.57
C ASN A 631 -27.35 4.83 39.98
N GLN A 632 -27.49 6.02 40.58
CA GLN A 632 -28.76 6.58 41.07
C GLN A 632 -29.44 7.55 40.08
N GLU A 633 -28.90 7.68 38.87
CA GLU A 633 -29.47 8.54 37.82
C GLU A 633 -30.45 7.78 36.91
N PRO A 634 -31.45 8.46 36.33
CA PRO A 634 -32.43 7.85 35.44
C PRO A 634 -31.80 7.33 34.15
N LEU A 635 -32.40 6.25 33.63
CA LEU A 635 -31.98 5.55 32.43
C LEU A 635 -32.31 6.33 31.15
N ILE A 636 -31.55 6.07 30.09
CA ILE A 636 -31.67 6.77 28.81
C ILE A 636 -32.48 5.92 27.80
N PRO A 637 -33.63 6.38 27.31
CA PRO A 637 -34.45 5.62 26.37
C PRO A 637 -33.87 5.67 24.94
N LEU A 638 -33.69 4.50 24.31
CA LEU A 638 -33.31 4.37 22.90
C LEU A 638 -34.31 3.47 22.14
N VAL A 639 -34.52 3.75 20.87
CA VAL A 639 -35.27 2.89 19.94
C VAL A 639 -34.40 1.69 19.57
N VAL A 640 -34.91 0.48 19.76
CA VAL A 640 -34.16 -0.77 19.57
C VAL A 640 -34.64 -1.51 18.32
N PHE A 641 -33.67 -2.01 17.56
CA PHE A 641 -33.81 -2.88 16.40
C PHE A 641 -33.20 -4.25 16.70
N GLY A 642 -33.67 -5.29 15.98
CA GLY A 642 -33.14 -6.65 16.13
C GLY A 642 -31.67 -6.78 15.73
N SER A 643 -31.13 -8.00 15.85
CA SER A 643 -29.71 -8.31 15.61
C SER A 643 -29.20 -8.02 14.20
N GLU A 644 -30.06 -8.11 13.19
CA GLU A 644 -29.74 -7.82 11.80
C GLU A 644 -30.64 -6.72 11.23
N LEU A 645 -30.01 -5.75 10.55
CA LEU A 645 -30.74 -4.72 9.80
C LEU A 645 -30.99 -5.19 8.36
N SER A 646 -32.14 -5.83 8.12
CA SER A 646 -32.57 -6.20 6.76
C SER A 646 -32.87 -4.99 5.87
N ALA A 647 -33.30 -3.87 6.47
CA ALA A 647 -33.44 -2.58 5.81
C ALA A 647 -33.26 -1.43 6.80
N CYS A 648 -32.78 -0.28 6.30
CA CYS A 648 -32.68 0.94 7.09
C CYS A 648 -34.09 1.45 7.49
N PRO A 649 -34.40 1.64 8.79
CA PRO A 649 -35.70 2.14 9.24
C PRO A 649 -36.08 3.53 8.72
N SER A 650 -35.09 4.37 8.43
CA SER A 650 -35.28 5.72 7.87
C SER A 650 -35.46 5.67 6.33
N CYS A 651 -34.44 5.26 5.58
CA CYS A 651 -34.46 5.33 4.11
C CYS A 651 -34.94 4.05 3.39
N GLY A 652 -35.17 2.95 4.10
CA GLY A 652 -35.61 1.67 3.52
C GLY A 652 -34.58 0.99 2.60
N SER A 653 -33.31 1.42 2.62
CA SER A 653 -32.24 0.73 1.89
C SER A 653 -32.07 -0.67 2.44
N ALA A 654 -32.15 -1.68 1.58
CA ALA A 654 -32.13 -3.09 1.96
C ALA A 654 -30.70 -3.65 1.99
N SER A 655 -30.48 -4.69 2.79
CA SER A 655 -29.26 -5.49 2.73
C SER A 655 -29.15 -6.21 1.38
N PHE A 656 -27.93 -6.57 1.00
CA PHE A 656 -27.66 -7.32 -0.23
C PHE A 656 -26.53 -8.33 -0.01
N GLN A 657 -26.43 -9.35 -0.87
CA GLN A 657 -25.38 -10.37 -0.77
C GLN A 657 -24.26 -10.15 -1.79
N ILE A 658 -23.01 -10.30 -1.34
CA ILE A 658 -21.81 -10.40 -2.20
C ILE A 658 -20.97 -11.58 -1.70
N GLY A 659 -20.63 -12.51 -2.61
CA GLY A 659 -19.77 -13.65 -2.26
C GLY A 659 -20.29 -14.50 -1.09
N GLY A 660 -21.61 -14.63 -0.95
CA GLY A 660 -22.26 -15.35 0.16
C GLY A 660 -22.36 -14.58 1.47
N ARG A 661 -21.79 -13.38 1.59
CA ARG A 661 -21.90 -12.53 2.79
C ARG A 661 -23.05 -11.53 2.65
N ILE A 662 -23.84 -11.37 3.72
CA ILE A 662 -24.89 -10.34 3.80
C ILE A 662 -24.24 -9.01 4.17
N ILE A 663 -24.50 -7.99 3.36
CA ILE A 663 -24.04 -6.63 3.55
C ILE A 663 -25.22 -5.79 4.04
N GLU A 664 -25.16 -5.41 5.31
CA GLU A 664 -26.18 -4.55 5.93
C GLU A 664 -26.16 -3.11 5.36
N PRO A 665 -27.31 -2.40 5.42
CA PRO A 665 -27.41 -1.02 5.02
C PRO A 665 -26.66 -0.06 5.94
N ALA A 666 -26.39 -0.45 7.19
CA ALA A 666 -25.56 0.31 8.13
C ALA A 666 -24.11 -0.19 8.11
N ARG A 667 -23.15 0.71 8.30
CA ARG A 667 -21.73 0.36 8.47
C ARG A 667 -21.16 1.10 9.67
N LYS A 668 -20.18 0.51 10.37
CA LYS A 668 -19.46 1.19 11.44
C LYS A 668 -18.70 2.41 10.90
N ILE A 669 -18.63 3.46 11.69
CA ILE A 669 -17.72 4.59 11.46
C ILE A 669 -16.34 4.18 11.98
N GLN A 670 -15.51 3.67 11.07
CA GLN A 670 -14.15 3.22 11.36
C GLN A 670 -13.31 3.28 10.09
N ALA A 671 -12.00 3.45 10.28
CA ALA A 671 -11.00 3.47 9.24
C ALA A 671 -11.05 2.23 8.34
N VAL A 672 -10.81 2.45 7.06
CA VAL A 672 -10.62 1.39 6.07
C VAL A 672 -9.25 1.59 5.46
N THR A 673 -8.26 0.85 5.95
CA THR A 673 -6.84 1.05 5.62
C THR A 673 -6.56 1.19 4.12
N VAL A 674 -7.16 0.35 3.27
CA VAL A 674 -6.93 0.42 1.82
C VAL A 674 -7.41 1.74 1.21
N ALA A 675 -8.53 2.27 1.69
CA ALA A 675 -9.12 3.51 1.23
C ALA A 675 -8.34 4.70 1.81
N ASP A 676 -8.04 4.69 3.10
CA ASP A 676 -7.29 5.77 3.76
C ASP A 676 -5.90 5.96 3.13
N VAL A 677 -5.19 4.85 2.88
CA VAL A 677 -3.86 4.88 2.23
C VAL A 677 -3.95 5.35 0.78
N HIS A 678 -5.03 5.01 0.07
CA HIS A 678 -5.27 5.54 -1.28
C HIS A 678 -5.48 7.06 -1.27
N ILE A 679 -6.30 7.57 -0.35
CA ILE A 679 -6.57 9.00 -0.23
C ILE A 679 -5.30 9.75 0.18
N LEU A 680 -4.51 9.22 1.12
CA LEU A 680 -3.22 9.80 1.48
C LEU A 680 -2.26 9.81 0.28
N ALA A 681 -2.16 8.72 -0.47
CA ALA A 681 -1.33 8.67 -1.67
C ALA A 681 -1.80 9.70 -2.73
N GLN A 682 -3.10 9.83 -2.92
CA GLN A 682 -3.71 10.79 -3.84
C GLN A 682 -3.43 12.23 -3.42
N ALA A 683 -3.59 12.53 -2.13
CA ALA A 683 -3.30 13.84 -1.57
C ALA A 683 -1.80 14.18 -1.66
N MET A 684 -0.91 13.22 -1.39
CA MET A 684 0.53 13.40 -1.53
C MET A 684 0.93 13.68 -2.99
N ILE A 685 0.35 12.98 -3.96
CA ILE A 685 0.60 13.21 -5.39
C ILE A 685 0.05 14.57 -5.87
N ASN A 686 -1.13 14.97 -5.38
CA ASN A 686 -1.74 16.26 -5.72
C ASN A 686 -0.99 17.44 -5.07
N ALA A 687 -0.51 17.28 -3.84
CA ALA A 687 0.27 18.30 -3.12
C ALA A 687 1.72 18.39 -3.62
N ALA A 688 2.24 17.33 -4.25
CA ALA A 688 3.57 17.32 -4.81
C ALA A 688 3.64 18.21 -6.07
N PRO A 689 4.68 19.05 -6.20
CA PRO A 689 4.88 19.87 -7.38
C PRO A 689 5.10 19.06 -8.65
N GLU A 690 4.81 19.65 -9.81
CA GLU A 690 5.02 19.01 -11.11
C GLU A 690 6.48 18.53 -11.28
N GLY A 691 6.64 17.30 -11.76
CA GLY A 691 7.94 16.61 -11.85
C GLY A 691 8.38 15.86 -10.58
N HIS A 692 7.72 16.08 -9.43
CA HIS A 692 8.00 15.42 -8.15
C HIS A 692 6.91 14.44 -7.70
N GLN A 693 5.93 14.18 -8.58
CA GLN A 693 4.74 13.38 -8.30
C GLN A 693 5.03 11.88 -8.37
N LYS A 694 6.04 11.40 -7.63
CA LYS A 694 6.38 9.98 -7.52
C LYS A 694 6.37 9.53 -6.07
N LEU A 695 5.74 8.38 -5.80
CA LEU A 695 5.53 7.86 -4.46
C LEU A 695 5.90 6.38 -4.38
N ILE A 696 6.49 5.96 -3.26
CA ILE A 696 6.49 4.54 -2.87
C ILE A 696 5.61 4.37 -1.65
N ILE A 697 4.80 3.32 -1.70
CA ILE A 697 4.02 2.82 -0.58
C ILE A 697 4.65 1.52 -0.10
N PHE A 698 5.11 1.46 1.15
CA PHE A 698 5.64 0.23 1.73
C PHE A 698 4.56 -0.54 2.48
N ALA A 699 4.45 -1.84 2.20
CA ALA A 699 3.60 -2.80 2.89
C ALA A 699 4.43 -4.00 3.38
N ASP A 700 4.07 -4.57 4.53
CA ASP A 700 4.84 -5.69 5.11
C ASP A 700 4.56 -7.06 4.46
N SER A 701 3.47 -7.18 3.71
CA SER A 701 3.03 -8.44 3.10
C SER A 701 2.85 -8.29 1.59
N ARG A 702 3.18 -9.36 0.85
CA ARG A 702 2.94 -9.43 -0.61
C ARG A 702 1.46 -9.35 -0.95
N GLN A 703 0.62 -9.96 -0.12
CA GLN A 703 -0.84 -9.93 -0.31
C GLN A 703 -1.39 -8.51 -0.11
N ASP A 704 -0.90 -7.81 0.93
CA ASP A 704 -1.28 -6.43 1.20
C ASP A 704 -0.83 -5.50 0.07
N ALA A 705 0.40 -5.66 -0.44
CA ALA A 705 0.93 -4.86 -1.55
C ALA A 705 0.11 -5.06 -2.83
N ALA A 706 -0.16 -6.32 -3.21
CA ALA A 706 -0.96 -6.65 -4.38
C ALA A 706 -2.39 -6.11 -4.29
N PHE A 707 -3.06 -6.35 -3.15
CA PHE A 707 -4.42 -5.89 -2.94
C PHE A 707 -4.49 -4.35 -2.94
N GLN A 708 -3.55 -3.68 -2.28
CA GLN A 708 -3.48 -2.22 -2.24
C GLN A 708 -3.24 -1.63 -3.63
N ALA A 709 -2.28 -2.16 -4.40
CA ALA A 709 -1.99 -1.69 -5.76
C ALA A 709 -3.22 -1.84 -6.67
N GLY A 710 -3.79 -3.05 -6.77
CA GLY A 710 -4.94 -3.33 -7.63
C GLY A 710 -6.18 -2.53 -7.24
N TRP A 711 -6.46 -2.39 -5.94
CA TRP A 711 -7.60 -1.59 -5.46
C TRP A 711 -7.42 -0.11 -5.77
N MET A 712 -6.23 0.44 -5.51
CA MET A 712 -5.91 1.84 -5.81
C MET A 712 -6.03 2.14 -7.29
N GLN A 713 -5.57 1.22 -8.15
CA GLN A 713 -5.61 1.38 -9.59
C GLN A 713 -7.06 1.44 -10.11
N ASP A 714 -7.93 0.51 -9.72
CA ASP A 714 -9.36 0.55 -10.09
C ASP A 714 -10.06 1.82 -9.57
N HIS A 715 -9.76 2.24 -8.34
CA HIS A 715 -10.38 3.42 -7.75
C HIS A 715 -9.92 4.73 -8.42
N ALA A 716 -8.62 4.90 -8.61
CA ALA A 716 -8.03 6.09 -9.22
C ALA A 716 -8.51 6.29 -10.67
N ARG A 717 -8.63 5.22 -11.45
CA ARG A 717 -9.14 5.26 -12.82
C ARG A 717 -10.59 5.76 -12.89
N ARG A 718 -11.46 5.28 -11.99
CA ARG A 718 -12.87 5.71 -11.94
C ARG A 718 -13.00 7.19 -11.57
N ILE A 719 -12.23 7.65 -10.59
CA ILE A 719 -12.20 9.06 -10.18
C ILE A 719 -11.68 9.93 -11.33
N ARG A 720 -10.58 9.53 -11.97
CA ARG A 720 -10.00 10.28 -13.09
C ARG A 720 -10.97 10.40 -14.26
N LEU A 721 -11.62 9.31 -14.64
CA LEU A 721 -12.58 9.33 -15.75
C LEU A 721 -13.77 10.24 -15.43
N ARG A 722 -14.29 10.20 -14.19
CA ARG A 722 -15.35 11.11 -13.75
C ARG A 722 -14.91 12.57 -13.77
N HIS A 723 -13.70 12.86 -13.32
CA HIS A 723 -13.11 14.21 -13.35
C HIS A 723 -13.02 14.76 -14.78
N MET A 724 -12.64 13.92 -15.74
CA MET A 724 -12.63 14.28 -17.17
C MET A 724 -14.06 14.51 -17.71
N MET A 725 -15.02 13.64 -17.37
CA MET A 725 -16.42 13.85 -17.77
C MET A 725 -16.97 15.16 -17.21
N TYR A 726 -16.71 15.46 -15.93
CA TYR A 726 -17.12 16.71 -15.30
C TYR A 726 -16.50 17.92 -16.00
N SER A 727 -15.19 17.90 -16.26
CA SER A 727 -14.49 19.00 -16.94
C SER A 727 -15.11 19.28 -18.31
N ILE A 728 -15.38 18.23 -19.11
CA ILE A 728 -16.03 18.36 -20.43
C ILE A 728 -17.43 18.98 -20.31
N ILE A 729 -18.21 18.56 -19.32
CA ILE A 729 -19.57 19.07 -19.11
C ILE A 729 -19.55 20.52 -18.62
N ALA A 730 -18.64 20.85 -17.69
CA ALA A 730 -18.50 22.18 -17.10
C ALA A 730 -17.97 23.22 -18.11
N ASP A 731 -17.05 22.82 -18.99
CA ASP A 731 -16.51 23.70 -20.04
C ASP A 731 -17.49 23.93 -21.21
N SER A 732 -18.51 23.07 -21.35
CA SER A 732 -19.49 23.19 -22.42
C SER A 732 -20.53 24.28 -22.16
N ARG A 733 -20.75 25.15 -23.14
CA ARG A 733 -21.79 26.18 -23.09
C ARG A 733 -23.19 25.67 -23.45
N THR A 734 -23.27 24.47 -24.04
CA THR A 734 -24.53 23.85 -24.48
C THR A 734 -24.65 22.43 -23.93
N PRO A 735 -25.86 21.92 -23.71
CA PRO A 735 -26.06 20.53 -23.30
C PRO A 735 -25.43 19.54 -24.29
N LEU A 736 -24.76 18.51 -23.78
CA LEU A 736 -24.03 17.51 -24.56
C LEU A 736 -24.79 16.18 -24.60
N ALA A 737 -24.89 15.57 -25.78
CA ALA A 737 -25.30 14.17 -25.88
C ALA A 737 -24.22 13.25 -25.28
N VAL A 738 -24.60 12.04 -24.87
CA VAL A 738 -23.67 11.01 -24.37
C VAL A 738 -22.55 10.73 -25.39
N ASP A 739 -22.90 10.68 -26.67
CA ASP A 739 -21.93 10.44 -27.74
C ASP A 739 -20.96 11.62 -27.90
N GLY A 740 -21.42 12.87 -27.70
CA GLY A 740 -20.54 14.05 -27.71
C GLY A 740 -19.50 14.06 -26.59
N ILE A 741 -19.87 13.62 -25.38
CA ILE A 741 -18.92 13.44 -24.28
C ILE A 741 -17.91 12.34 -24.63
N THR A 742 -18.39 11.23 -25.18
CA THR A 742 -17.57 10.07 -25.58
C THR A 742 -16.57 10.46 -26.67
N ASP A 743 -16.98 11.21 -27.67
CA ASP A 743 -16.15 11.66 -28.78
C ASP A 743 -15.08 12.65 -28.30
N THR A 744 -15.44 13.57 -27.40
CA THR A 744 -14.48 14.50 -26.77
C THR A 744 -13.43 13.76 -25.95
N LEU A 745 -13.83 12.76 -25.15
CA LEU A 745 -12.90 11.89 -24.43
C LEU A 745 -11.94 11.16 -25.40
N MET A 746 -12.47 10.64 -26.51
CA MET A 746 -11.66 10.00 -27.55
C MET A 746 -10.67 10.97 -28.21
N GLU A 747 -11.05 12.23 -28.45
CA GLU A 747 -10.12 13.25 -28.93
C GLU A 747 -9.01 13.54 -27.94
N VAL A 748 -9.31 13.60 -26.64
CA VAL A 748 -8.30 13.73 -25.59
C VAL A 748 -7.33 12.55 -25.62
N PHE A 749 -7.84 11.31 -25.71
CA PHE A 749 -7.00 10.11 -25.80
C PHE A 749 -6.16 10.04 -27.07
N ARG A 750 -6.65 10.56 -28.21
CA ARG A 750 -5.84 10.65 -29.44
C ARG A 750 -4.69 11.66 -29.31
N ARG A 751 -4.86 12.71 -28.51
CA ARG A 751 -3.81 13.71 -28.25
C ARG A 751 -2.79 13.19 -27.23
N ASP A 752 -3.23 12.38 -26.28
CA ASP A 752 -2.40 11.77 -25.25
C ASP A 752 -2.69 10.28 -25.10
N GLN A 753 -1.99 9.48 -25.90
CA GLN A 753 -2.12 8.02 -25.90
C GLN A 753 -1.72 7.41 -24.55
N SER A 754 -0.81 8.04 -23.80
CA SER A 754 -0.39 7.55 -22.49
C SER A 754 -1.54 7.54 -21.47
N LEU A 755 -2.50 8.46 -21.64
CA LEU A 755 -3.65 8.59 -20.75
C LEU A 755 -4.63 7.42 -20.90
N ILE A 756 -4.89 6.96 -22.13
CA ILE A 756 -5.75 5.79 -22.34
C ILE A 756 -5.06 4.51 -21.87
N ASP A 757 -3.75 4.37 -22.06
CA ASP A 757 -2.99 3.23 -21.57
C ASP A 757 -2.95 3.16 -20.04
N ALA A 758 -3.01 4.32 -19.36
CA ALA A 758 -3.11 4.38 -17.90
C ALA A 758 -4.54 4.11 -17.38
N LEU A 759 -5.56 4.60 -18.09
CA LEU A 759 -6.96 4.50 -17.66
C LEU A 759 -7.62 3.18 -18.01
N LEU A 760 -7.30 2.63 -19.19
CA LEU A 760 -7.96 1.47 -19.79
C LEU A 760 -6.94 0.52 -20.43
N PRO A 761 -5.91 0.05 -19.70
CA PRO A 761 -4.89 -0.86 -20.25
C PRO A 761 -5.48 -2.17 -20.77
N GLU A 762 -6.64 -2.59 -20.26
CA GLU A 762 -7.37 -3.77 -20.75
C GLU A 762 -7.80 -3.63 -22.21
N LEU A 763 -7.88 -2.40 -22.73
CA LEU A 763 -8.31 -2.11 -24.09
C LEU A 763 -7.14 -1.82 -25.05
N THR A 764 -5.92 -1.64 -24.55
CA THR A 764 -4.77 -1.17 -25.35
C THR A 764 -3.55 -2.09 -25.35
N THR A 765 -3.47 -3.07 -24.45
CA THR A 765 -2.32 -3.99 -24.34
C THR A 765 -2.28 -5.07 -25.43
N GLU A 766 -1.08 -5.51 -25.83
CA GLU A 766 -0.90 -6.64 -26.78
C GLU A 766 -1.52 -7.96 -26.27
N GLU A 767 -1.68 -8.10 -24.95
CA GLU A 767 -2.31 -9.23 -24.25
C GLU A 767 -3.84 -9.11 -24.08
N ALA A 768 -4.44 -7.96 -24.44
CA ALA A 768 -5.90 -7.76 -24.42
C ALA A 768 -6.71 -8.88 -25.12
N PRO A 769 -6.22 -9.55 -26.20
CA PRO A 769 -6.92 -10.69 -26.79
C PRO A 769 -7.02 -11.93 -25.88
N ALA A 770 -6.15 -12.09 -24.89
CA ALA A 770 -6.08 -13.27 -24.03
C ALA A 770 -6.97 -13.14 -22.77
N THR A 771 -7.06 -11.94 -22.17
CA THR A 771 -7.86 -11.70 -20.96
C THR A 771 -9.37 -11.78 -21.21
N PHE A 772 -9.82 -11.44 -22.42
CA PHE A 772 -11.23 -11.45 -22.81
C PHE A 772 -11.69 -12.71 -23.57
N GLY A 773 -10.83 -13.74 -23.63
CA GLY A 773 -11.09 -14.95 -24.41
C GLY A 773 -11.23 -14.66 -25.91
N HIS A 774 -11.40 -15.71 -26.72
CA HIS A 774 -11.41 -15.64 -28.19
C HIS A 774 -12.46 -14.70 -28.84
N ASN A 775 -13.28 -13.98 -28.07
CA ASN A 775 -14.22 -12.97 -28.57
C ASN A 775 -13.54 -11.60 -28.62
N LYS A 776 -12.80 -11.38 -29.71
CA LYS A 776 -12.36 -10.04 -30.11
C LYS A 776 -13.57 -9.06 -30.17
N TRP A 777 -13.34 -7.83 -29.73
CA TRP A 777 -14.08 -6.59 -30.05
C TRP A 777 -15.30 -6.20 -29.18
N VAL A 778 -15.03 -5.50 -28.06
CA VAL A 778 -15.76 -4.26 -27.78
C VAL A 778 -14.82 -3.11 -28.15
N PRO A 779 -15.06 -2.36 -29.25
CA PRO A 779 -14.23 -1.23 -29.62
C PRO A 779 -14.03 -0.26 -28.45
N VAL A 780 -12.84 0.35 -28.31
CA VAL A 780 -12.51 1.33 -27.25
C VAL A 780 -13.63 2.38 -27.07
N HIS A 781 -14.11 2.93 -28.19
CA HIS A 781 -15.21 3.90 -28.22
C HIS A 781 -16.47 3.37 -27.55
N LYS A 782 -16.83 2.12 -27.86
CA LYS A 782 -18.01 1.45 -27.32
C LYS A 782 -17.87 1.22 -25.81
N SER A 783 -16.70 0.80 -25.33
CA SER A 783 -16.40 0.67 -23.90
C SER A 783 -16.51 2.00 -23.15
N LEU A 784 -15.94 3.07 -23.72
CA LEU A 784 -16.01 4.42 -23.15
C LEU A 784 -17.45 4.93 -23.08
N ARG A 785 -18.22 4.74 -24.17
CA ARG A 785 -19.64 5.10 -24.22
C ARG A 785 -20.41 4.48 -23.06
N TYR A 786 -20.16 3.21 -22.73
CA TYR A 786 -20.80 2.57 -21.59
C TYR A 786 -20.35 3.13 -20.25
N MET A 787 -19.08 3.49 -20.09
CA MET A 787 -18.60 4.11 -18.86
C MET A 787 -19.30 5.46 -18.63
N VAL A 788 -19.48 6.27 -19.68
CA VAL A 788 -20.27 7.51 -19.64
C VAL A 788 -21.74 7.19 -19.30
N LEU A 789 -22.37 6.24 -20.00
CA LEU A 789 -23.75 5.83 -19.71
C LEU A 789 -23.94 5.35 -18.27
N ARG A 790 -22.96 4.63 -17.72
CA ARG A 790 -23.00 4.12 -16.34
C ARG A 790 -23.04 5.26 -15.33
N GLU A 791 -22.28 6.34 -15.55
CA GLU A 791 -22.29 7.52 -14.67
C GLU A 791 -23.72 8.08 -14.54
N PHE A 792 -24.44 8.23 -15.66
CA PHE A 792 -25.80 8.81 -15.71
C PHE A 792 -26.93 7.79 -15.52
N THR A 793 -26.65 6.48 -15.51
CA THR A 793 -27.66 5.43 -15.22
C THR A 793 -27.50 4.84 -13.81
N THR A 794 -26.68 5.47 -12.96
CA THR A 794 -26.47 5.05 -11.57
C THR A 794 -27.76 5.22 -10.76
N GLY A 795 -28.18 4.18 -10.04
CA GLY A 795 -29.45 4.16 -9.30
C GLY A 795 -29.64 5.29 -8.28
N VAL A 796 -30.88 5.70 -8.04
CA VAL A 796 -31.23 6.89 -7.21
C VAL A 796 -30.83 6.81 -5.72
N ARG A 797 -30.38 5.63 -5.27
CA ARG A 797 -29.89 5.43 -3.88
C ARG A 797 -28.39 5.65 -3.72
N ARG A 798 -27.67 5.81 -4.84
CA ARG A 798 -26.23 6.03 -4.88
C ARG A 798 -25.94 7.52 -4.87
N THR A 799 -24.93 7.89 -4.10
CA THR A 799 -24.48 9.27 -3.93
C THR A 799 -23.18 9.57 -4.68
N ASP A 800 -22.53 8.54 -5.24
CA ASP A 800 -21.23 8.53 -5.90
C ASP A 800 -21.32 8.75 -7.42
N CYS A 801 -22.07 9.76 -7.87
CA CYS A 801 -22.15 10.17 -9.28
C CYS A 801 -22.41 11.68 -9.45
N LEU A 802 -22.06 12.24 -10.62
CA LEU A 802 -22.17 13.68 -10.91
C LEU A 802 -23.58 14.25 -10.66
N GLU A 803 -24.64 13.51 -11.01
CA GLU A 803 -26.03 13.93 -10.77
C GLU A 803 -26.39 14.00 -9.27
N SER A 804 -26.01 12.99 -8.49
CA SER A 804 -26.27 12.98 -7.04
C SER A 804 -25.41 14.01 -6.29
N MET A 805 -24.25 14.37 -6.85
CA MET A 805 -23.39 15.45 -6.36
C MET A 805 -23.94 16.84 -6.68
N GLY A 806 -24.87 16.94 -7.66
CA GLY A 806 -25.42 18.20 -8.13
C GLY A 806 -24.55 18.92 -9.16
N LEU A 807 -23.55 18.23 -9.73
CA LEU A 807 -22.57 18.76 -10.69
C LEU A 807 -23.01 18.61 -12.15
N ALA A 808 -23.98 17.74 -12.42
CA ALA A 808 -24.56 17.56 -13.75
C ALA A 808 -26.05 17.24 -13.64
N ARG A 809 -26.81 17.53 -14.69
CA ARG A 809 -28.21 17.06 -14.82
C ARG A 809 -28.51 16.67 -16.26
N VAL A 810 -29.42 15.71 -16.42
CA VAL A 810 -29.90 15.28 -17.74
C VAL A 810 -31.11 16.14 -18.14
N ILE A 811 -31.17 16.60 -19.37
CA ILE A 811 -32.34 17.24 -19.97
C ILE A 811 -32.90 16.35 -21.09
N TYR A 812 -34.20 16.47 -21.32
CA TYR A 812 -34.91 15.66 -22.30
C TYR A 812 -35.45 16.52 -23.44
N SER A 813 -34.93 16.31 -24.64
CA SER A 813 -35.38 17.01 -25.85
C SER A 813 -36.86 16.72 -26.12
N GLY A 814 -37.65 17.78 -26.35
CA GLY A 814 -39.09 17.70 -26.60
C GLY A 814 -39.98 17.93 -25.37
N LEU A 815 -39.39 18.07 -24.18
CA LEU A 815 -40.08 18.61 -23.00
C LEU A 815 -39.93 20.13 -22.97
N THR A 816 -40.97 20.86 -23.37
CA THR A 816 -41.00 22.33 -23.32
C THR A 816 -42.29 22.80 -22.65
N PRO A 817 -42.29 23.93 -21.92
CA PRO A 817 -43.51 24.52 -21.36
C PRO A 817 -44.62 24.75 -22.41
N GLU A 818 -44.22 24.94 -23.67
CA GLU A 818 -45.12 25.18 -24.79
C GLU A 818 -45.80 23.92 -25.34
N SER A 819 -45.30 22.72 -25.02
CA SER A 819 -45.83 21.46 -25.55
C SER A 819 -47.30 21.25 -25.15
N ARG A 820 -48.10 20.67 -26.05
CA ARG A 820 -49.56 20.53 -25.83
C ARG A 820 -49.84 19.59 -24.66
N GLY A 821 -49.15 18.45 -24.60
CA GLY A 821 -49.24 17.50 -23.49
C GLY A 821 -48.84 18.11 -22.14
N ILE A 822 -47.81 18.97 -22.11
CA ILE A 822 -47.35 19.65 -20.89
C ILE A 822 -48.39 20.63 -20.38
N ARG A 823 -48.95 21.49 -21.24
CA ARG A 823 -49.99 22.44 -20.82
C ARG A 823 -51.25 21.74 -20.33
N ALA A 824 -51.65 20.64 -21.00
CA ALA A 824 -52.79 19.82 -20.59
C ALA A 824 -52.57 19.17 -19.22
N LEU A 825 -51.37 18.64 -18.98
CA LEU A 825 -50.99 18.08 -17.69
C LEU A 825 -50.93 19.16 -16.59
N ALA A 826 -50.28 20.29 -16.86
CA ALA A 826 -50.15 21.41 -15.93
C ALA A 826 -51.52 21.96 -15.51
N THR A 827 -52.46 22.07 -16.46
CA THR A 827 -53.85 22.47 -16.19
C THR A 827 -54.54 21.47 -15.27
N THR A 828 -54.41 20.17 -15.58
CA THR A 828 -55.02 19.09 -14.79
C THR A 828 -54.43 18.99 -13.37
N LEU A 829 -53.12 19.20 -13.23
CA LEU A 829 -52.43 19.21 -11.95
C LEU A 829 -52.57 20.55 -11.19
N GLY A 830 -53.00 21.63 -11.85
CA GLY A 830 -53.07 22.97 -11.24
C GLY A 830 -51.70 23.52 -10.84
N CYS A 831 -50.68 23.29 -11.67
CA CYS A 831 -49.31 23.79 -11.48
C CYS A 831 -48.86 24.59 -12.72
N LEU A 832 -47.70 25.24 -12.64
CA LEU A 832 -47.14 25.93 -13.80
C LEU A 832 -46.61 24.92 -14.84
N PRO A 833 -46.66 25.23 -16.16
CA PRO A 833 -46.08 24.38 -17.20
C PRO A 833 -44.61 24.03 -16.97
N GLU A 834 -43.81 24.96 -16.43
CA GLU A 834 -42.41 24.76 -16.06
C GLU A 834 -42.27 23.71 -14.95
N GLU A 835 -43.13 23.77 -13.92
CA GLU A 835 -43.15 22.76 -12.86
C GLU A 835 -43.54 21.37 -13.39
N ALA A 836 -44.46 21.32 -14.36
CA ALA A 836 -44.86 20.07 -15.01
C ALA A 836 -43.69 19.45 -15.82
N VAL A 837 -42.87 20.27 -16.50
CA VAL A 837 -41.64 19.81 -17.18
C VAL A 837 -40.67 19.17 -16.18
N GLU A 838 -40.41 19.82 -15.05
CA GLU A 838 -39.52 19.26 -14.02
C GLU A 838 -40.09 17.97 -13.41
N GLY A 839 -41.41 17.93 -13.16
CA GLY A 839 -42.11 16.75 -12.68
C GLY A 839 -41.98 15.54 -13.63
N ILE A 840 -42.23 15.72 -14.92
CA ILE A 840 -42.07 14.64 -15.90
C ILE A 840 -40.60 14.23 -16.02
N SER A 841 -39.68 15.19 -16.02
CA SER A 841 -38.25 14.90 -16.07
C SER A 841 -37.79 14.06 -14.87
N LEU A 842 -38.35 14.26 -13.67
CA LEU A 842 -38.10 13.39 -12.50
C LEU A 842 -38.57 11.95 -12.71
N ILE A 843 -39.71 11.75 -13.39
CA ILE A 843 -40.22 10.41 -13.72
C ILE A 843 -39.25 9.71 -14.68
N LEU A 844 -38.81 10.43 -15.72
CA LEU A 844 -37.85 9.94 -16.70
C LEU A 844 -36.47 9.64 -16.06
N ASP A 845 -35.98 10.52 -15.18
CA ASP A 845 -34.76 10.31 -14.40
C ASP A 845 -34.86 9.01 -13.58
N ASN A 846 -36.01 8.77 -12.94
CA ASN A 846 -36.23 7.54 -12.17
C ASN A 846 -36.26 6.28 -13.04
N TRP A 847 -36.86 6.32 -14.24
CA TRP A 847 -36.82 5.18 -15.18
C TRP A 847 -35.41 4.95 -15.72
N ARG A 848 -34.72 6.00 -16.17
CA ARG A 848 -33.34 5.94 -16.69
C ARG A 848 -32.38 5.39 -15.63
N ARG A 849 -32.45 5.87 -14.39
CA ARG A 849 -31.59 5.42 -13.28
C ARG A 849 -31.93 4.01 -12.79
N ASN A 850 -33.05 3.44 -13.20
CA ASN A 850 -33.34 2.01 -13.07
C ASN A 850 -32.95 1.20 -14.32
N ARG A 851 -32.25 1.82 -15.29
CA ARG A 851 -31.80 1.26 -16.57
C ARG A 851 -32.94 0.84 -17.50
N ILE A 852 -34.09 1.51 -17.42
CA ILE A 852 -35.18 1.41 -18.40
C ILE A 852 -34.90 2.42 -19.52
N LEU A 853 -33.87 2.13 -20.31
CA LEU A 853 -33.30 3.04 -21.32
C LEU A 853 -32.93 2.22 -22.56
N HIS A 854 -33.39 2.65 -23.73
CA HIS A 854 -32.98 2.09 -25.01
C HIS A 854 -31.74 2.82 -25.50
N VAL A 855 -30.72 2.05 -25.85
CA VAL A 855 -29.45 2.56 -26.38
C VAL A 855 -29.39 2.20 -27.87
N THR A 856 -29.45 3.21 -28.75
CA THR A 856 -29.42 2.98 -30.20
C THR A 856 -28.13 2.30 -30.63
N GLY A 857 -28.25 1.31 -31.52
CA GLY A 857 -27.13 0.54 -32.08
C GLY A 857 -26.57 -0.52 -31.14
N ASP A 858 -26.85 -0.44 -29.84
CA ASP A 858 -26.41 -1.43 -28.86
C ASP A 858 -27.42 -1.65 -27.73
N PRO A 859 -28.24 -2.70 -27.80
CA PRO A 859 -29.36 -2.92 -26.88
C PRO A 859 -28.95 -3.48 -25.50
N ILE A 860 -27.87 -2.98 -24.88
CA ILE A 860 -27.32 -3.46 -23.60
C ILE A 860 -28.35 -3.53 -22.45
N PHE A 861 -29.29 -2.57 -22.37
CA PHE A 861 -30.32 -2.57 -21.33
C PHE A 861 -31.64 -3.23 -21.78
N SER A 862 -31.69 -3.69 -23.02
CA SER A 862 -32.82 -4.45 -23.57
C SER A 862 -32.53 -5.96 -23.60
N HIS A 863 -31.32 -6.40 -23.22
CA HIS A 863 -30.90 -7.80 -23.15
C HIS A 863 -30.74 -8.32 -21.73
N TYR A 864 -30.94 -9.62 -21.57
CA TYR A 864 -30.53 -10.37 -20.39
C TYR A 864 -29.05 -10.71 -20.44
N HIS A 865 -28.30 -10.33 -19.41
CA HIS A 865 -26.88 -10.67 -19.28
C HIS A 865 -26.68 -11.61 -18.08
N ALA A 866 -26.19 -12.83 -18.36
CA ALA A 866 -25.81 -13.81 -17.35
C ALA A 866 -24.47 -13.45 -16.70
N LYS A 867 -24.12 -14.03 -15.55
CA LYS A 867 -22.88 -13.67 -14.81
C LYS A 867 -21.60 -13.83 -15.65
N ASP A 868 -21.57 -14.79 -16.56
CA ASP A 868 -20.46 -15.09 -17.47
C ASP A 868 -20.44 -14.21 -18.73
N ASP A 869 -21.38 -13.27 -18.87
CA ASP A 869 -21.45 -12.36 -20.01
C ASP A 869 -20.23 -11.43 -20.08
N PRO A 870 -19.63 -11.22 -21.28
CA PRO A 870 -18.46 -10.35 -21.45
C PRO A 870 -18.63 -8.94 -20.87
N TYR A 871 -19.82 -8.33 -20.93
CA TYR A 871 -20.06 -7.00 -20.36
C TYR A 871 -20.01 -7.00 -18.83
N ILE A 872 -20.38 -8.11 -18.20
CA ILE A 872 -20.28 -8.30 -16.75
C ILE A 872 -18.84 -8.60 -16.35
N GLN A 873 -18.16 -9.47 -17.10
CA GLN A 873 -16.75 -9.82 -16.86
C GLN A 873 -15.82 -8.62 -17.06
N ALA A 874 -16.10 -7.76 -18.05
CA ALA A 874 -15.40 -6.50 -18.28
C ALA A 874 -15.75 -5.39 -17.29
N GLY A 875 -16.65 -5.63 -16.32
CA GLY A 875 -17.04 -4.65 -15.31
C GLY A 875 -17.87 -3.46 -15.84
N LEU A 876 -18.37 -3.54 -17.07
CA LEU A 876 -19.24 -2.52 -17.68
C LEU A 876 -20.66 -2.60 -17.10
N LEU A 877 -21.13 -3.82 -16.79
CA LEU A 877 -22.35 -4.10 -16.03
C LEU A 877 -22.02 -4.59 -14.61
N PRO A 878 -22.97 -4.50 -13.65
CA PRO A 878 -22.76 -5.02 -12.29
C PRO A 878 -22.41 -6.52 -12.30
N LEU A 879 -21.58 -6.98 -11.36
CA LEU A 879 -21.16 -8.39 -11.15
C LEU A 879 -22.31 -9.32 -10.68
N ARG A 880 -23.47 -9.24 -11.31
CA ARG A 880 -24.67 -10.04 -11.08
C ARG A 880 -25.50 -10.07 -12.35
N GLU A 881 -26.35 -11.08 -12.49
CA GLU A 881 -27.28 -11.17 -13.62
C GLU A 881 -28.07 -9.87 -13.79
N PHE A 882 -28.08 -9.36 -15.02
CA PHE A 882 -28.86 -8.19 -15.40
C PHE A 882 -30.12 -8.64 -16.13
N ARG A 883 -31.27 -8.19 -15.62
CA ARG A 883 -32.59 -8.43 -16.22
C ARG A 883 -33.08 -7.13 -16.86
N PRO A 884 -33.44 -7.14 -18.16
CA PRO A 884 -33.94 -5.95 -18.82
C PRO A 884 -35.37 -5.65 -18.35
N GLU A 885 -35.72 -4.36 -18.26
CA GLU A 885 -37.08 -3.92 -17.90
C GLU A 885 -37.61 -2.91 -18.93
N GLY A 886 -38.92 -2.89 -19.11
CA GLY A 886 -39.62 -1.96 -20.00
C GLY A 886 -40.91 -1.39 -19.39
N LEU A 887 -41.53 -0.46 -20.10
CA LEU A 887 -42.74 0.25 -19.69
C LEU A 887 -43.94 -0.15 -20.55
N LEU A 888 -45.12 -0.13 -19.93
CA LEU A 888 -46.42 -0.24 -20.58
C LEU A 888 -47.35 0.86 -20.05
N GLU A 889 -48.38 1.22 -20.82
CA GLU A 889 -49.41 2.15 -20.34
C GLU A 889 -50.15 1.52 -19.14
N ASN A 890 -50.61 0.28 -19.31
CA ASN A 890 -51.30 -0.49 -18.29
C ASN A 890 -50.43 -1.64 -17.79
N THR A 891 -50.42 -1.87 -16.48
CA THR A 891 -49.63 -2.94 -15.85
C THR A 891 -50.15 -4.30 -16.29
N ASP A 892 -49.26 -5.16 -16.80
CA ASP A 892 -49.55 -6.57 -17.08
C ASP A 892 -48.92 -7.45 -16.00
N GLN A 893 -49.75 -8.06 -15.13
CA GLN A 893 -49.28 -8.91 -14.03
C GLN A 893 -48.63 -10.21 -14.52
N SER A 894 -48.86 -10.61 -15.78
CA SER A 894 -48.26 -11.80 -16.37
C SER A 894 -46.83 -11.56 -16.88
N ASN A 895 -46.43 -10.29 -17.04
CA ASN A 895 -45.13 -9.90 -17.58
C ASN A 895 -44.18 -9.36 -16.49
N PRO A 896 -43.22 -10.17 -15.99
CA PRO A 896 -42.33 -9.75 -14.91
C PRO A 896 -41.31 -8.67 -15.33
N TYR A 897 -41.11 -8.46 -16.63
CA TYR A 897 -40.15 -7.52 -17.21
C TYR A 897 -40.77 -6.16 -17.56
N ALA A 898 -42.09 -6.00 -17.43
CA ALA A 898 -42.77 -4.74 -17.69
C ALA A 898 -43.20 -4.04 -16.39
N ARG A 899 -43.23 -2.70 -16.43
CA ARG A 899 -43.79 -1.83 -15.39
C ARG A 899 -44.85 -0.95 -16.03
N GLY A 900 -46.06 -0.93 -15.48
CA GLY A 900 -47.14 -0.09 -16.01
C GLY A 900 -47.11 1.33 -15.47
N LEU A 901 -47.50 2.29 -16.30
CA LEU A 901 -47.81 3.66 -15.88
C LEU A 901 -49.07 3.68 -14.99
N ILE A 902 -50.05 2.85 -15.33
CA ILE A 902 -51.33 2.66 -14.64
C ILE A 902 -51.37 1.24 -14.06
N ALA A 903 -51.63 1.11 -12.77
CA ALA A 903 -51.77 -0.18 -12.10
C ALA A 903 -53.21 -0.72 -12.20
N GLN A 904 -53.37 -2.02 -12.49
CA GLN A 904 -54.69 -2.67 -12.50
C GLN A 904 -55.31 -2.83 -11.10
N ARG A 905 -54.48 -2.86 -10.04
CA ARG A 905 -54.89 -2.87 -8.63
C ARG A 905 -53.97 -1.98 -7.81
N GLY A 906 -54.53 -1.10 -6.99
CA GLY A 906 -53.77 -0.12 -6.21
C GLY A 906 -53.36 1.08 -7.06
N ALA A 907 -52.22 1.68 -6.75
CA ALA A 907 -51.65 2.79 -7.52
C ALA A 907 -50.21 2.47 -7.90
N SER A 908 -49.84 2.79 -9.15
CA SER A 908 -48.46 2.78 -9.61
C SER A 908 -47.64 3.89 -8.93
N ALA A 909 -46.32 3.81 -9.05
CA ALA A 909 -45.44 4.88 -8.56
C ALA A 909 -45.74 6.24 -9.22
N VAL A 910 -46.12 6.26 -10.51
CA VAL A 910 -46.45 7.49 -11.23
C VAL A 910 -47.82 8.02 -10.81
N GLN A 911 -48.84 7.17 -10.72
CA GLN A 911 -50.17 7.55 -10.22
C GLN A 911 -50.07 8.17 -8.81
N ALA A 912 -49.25 7.59 -7.94
CA ALA A 912 -49.00 8.14 -6.61
C ALA A 912 -48.31 9.52 -6.63
N LEU A 913 -47.41 9.78 -7.59
CA LEU A 913 -46.76 11.08 -7.73
C LEU A 913 -47.70 12.15 -8.29
N LEU A 914 -48.45 11.83 -9.35
CA LEU A 914 -49.43 12.76 -9.94
C LEU A 914 -50.46 13.21 -8.91
N LYS A 915 -50.95 12.27 -8.08
CA LYS A 915 -51.86 12.59 -6.99
C LYS A 915 -51.24 13.53 -5.95
N LYS A 916 -49.94 13.39 -5.64
CA LYS A 916 -49.24 14.30 -4.72
C LYS A 916 -49.00 15.69 -5.31
N TRP A 917 -48.78 15.78 -6.62
CA TRP A 917 -48.51 17.03 -7.33
C TRP A 917 -49.75 17.88 -7.56
N ALA A 918 -50.92 17.25 -7.71
CA ALA A 918 -52.16 17.95 -8.00
C ALA A 918 -52.55 18.98 -6.92
N ALA A 919 -52.99 20.16 -7.36
CA ALA A 919 -53.57 21.22 -6.53
C ALA A 919 -54.69 20.68 -5.64
N ASN A 920 -55.57 19.86 -6.22
CA ASN A 920 -56.72 19.22 -5.56
C ASN A 920 -56.68 17.68 -5.69
N PRO A 921 -55.93 16.97 -4.82
CA PRO A 921 -55.72 15.51 -4.93
C PRO A 921 -56.98 14.65 -4.82
N ASN A 922 -58.03 15.15 -4.16
CA ASN A 922 -59.27 14.40 -3.89
C ASN A 922 -60.24 14.39 -5.08
N THR A 923 -60.11 15.36 -5.99
CA THR A 923 -60.97 15.51 -7.16
C THR A 923 -60.23 15.17 -8.46
N LEU A 924 -58.95 14.82 -8.39
CA LEU A 924 -58.14 14.44 -9.55
C LEU A 924 -58.51 13.03 -10.01
N ASP A 925 -58.89 12.90 -11.28
CA ASP A 925 -58.89 11.61 -11.97
C ASP A 925 -57.44 11.25 -12.32
N VAL A 926 -56.80 10.49 -11.43
CA VAL A 926 -55.38 10.10 -11.53
C VAL A 926 -55.12 9.25 -12.77
N ASP A 927 -56.08 8.41 -13.17
CA ASP A 927 -55.92 7.45 -14.27
C ASP A 927 -56.07 8.17 -15.61
N ALA A 928 -57.05 9.06 -15.73
CA ALA A 928 -57.17 9.95 -16.89
C ALA A 928 -55.93 10.85 -17.01
N THR A 929 -55.45 11.41 -15.90
CA THR A 929 -54.24 12.27 -15.88
C THR A 929 -52.99 11.48 -16.28
N ALA A 930 -52.82 10.26 -15.80
CA ALA A 930 -51.73 9.38 -16.20
C ALA A 930 -51.84 8.99 -17.69
N SER A 931 -53.05 8.71 -18.18
CA SER A 931 -53.29 8.37 -19.59
C SER A 931 -52.91 9.51 -20.54
N LEU A 932 -53.04 10.78 -20.13
CA LEU A 932 -52.60 11.94 -20.92
C LEU A 932 -51.07 11.93 -21.17
N LEU A 933 -50.28 11.37 -20.25
CA LEU A 933 -48.82 11.31 -20.39
C LEU A 933 -48.40 10.34 -21.49
N TRP A 934 -49.18 9.27 -21.74
CA TRP A 934 -48.72 8.19 -22.59
C TRP A 934 -48.59 8.61 -24.07
N PRO A 935 -49.63 9.13 -24.75
CA PRO A 935 -49.51 9.65 -26.12
C PRO A 935 -48.51 10.80 -26.23
N PHE A 936 -48.39 11.62 -25.19
CA PHE A 936 -47.38 12.69 -25.16
C PHE A 936 -45.96 12.12 -25.23
N LEU A 937 -45.65 11.13 -24.39
CA LEU A 937 -44.31 10.55 -24.31
C LEU A 937 -43.96 9.66 -25.51
N THR A 938 -44.93 9.00 -26.14
CA THR A 938 -44.73 8.06 -27.26
C THR A 938 -44.88 8.70 -28.64
N GLU A 939 -45.83 9.63 -28.83
CA GLU A 939 -46.18 10.18 -30.14
C GLU A 939 -45.73 11.64 -30.33
N GLU A 940 -46.04 12.54 -29.38
CA GLU A 940 -45.71 13.98 -29.47
C GLU A 940 -44.22 14.24 -29.24
N ALA A 941 -43.71 13.90 -28.05
CA ALA A 941 -42.30 14.13 -27.68
C ALA A 941 -41.36 13.02 -28.18
N LYS A 942 -41.90 11.80 -28.42
CA LYS A 942 -41.16 10.60 -28.82
C LYS A 942 -39.96 10.29 -27.91
N ILE A 943 -40.16 10.49 -26.61
CA ILE A 943 -39.16 10.21 -25.57
C ILE A 943 -39.14 8.73 -25.23
N LEU A 944 -40.29 8.06 -25.31
CA LEU A 944 -40.37 6.62 -25.22
C LEU A 944 -40.31 6.02 -26.63
N ILE A 945 -39.56 4.93 -26.78
CA ILE A 945 -39.49 4.13 -28.02
C ILE A 945 -39.90 2.68 -27.75
N ARG A 946 -40.60 2.09 -28.71
CA ARG A 946 -41.03 0.69 -28.66
C ARG A 946 -39.83 -0.24 -28.90
N VAL A 947 -39.67 -1.24 -28.03
CA VAL A 947 -38.56 -2.18 -28.03
C VAL A 947 -39.03 -3.60 -27.67
N THR A 948 -38.29 -4.60 -28.15
CA THR A 948 -38.47 -5.99 -27.76
C THR A 948 -37.35 -6.39 -26.80
N LEU A 949 -37.68 -6.82 -25.58
CA LEU A 949 -36.68 -7.31 -24.61
C LEU A 949 -36.25 -8.73 -24.98
N ARG A 950 -34.96 -9.03 -24.84
CA ARG A 950 -34.39 -10.30 -25.32
C ARG A 950 -33.62 -11.06 -24.26
N ASN A 951 -33.64 -12.39 -24.34
CA ASN A 951 -32.90 -13.29 -23.45
C ASN A 951 -31.45 -13.47 -23.94
N ARG A 952 -30.67 -14.32 -23.24
CA ARG A 952 -29.27 -14.63 -23.62
C ARG A 952 -29.13 -15.18 -25.05
N ASN A 953 -30.16 -15.82 -25.58
CA ASN A 953 -30.19 -16.45 -26.90
C ASN A 953 -30.86 -15.56 -27.96
N ASP A 954 -30.96 -14.25 -27.71
CA ASP A 954 -31.61 -13.26 -28.57
C ASP A 954 -33.13 -13.50 -28.79
N GLN A 955 -33.76 -14.36 -28.00
CA GLN A 955 -35.19 -14.62 -28.11
C GLN A 955 -36.02 -13.60 -27.30
N PRO A 956 -37.21 -13.20 -27.77
CA PRO A 956 -38.08 -12.29 -27.03
C PRO A 956 -38.45 -12.81 -25.63
N LEU A 957 -38.23 -12.00 -24.60
CA LEU A 957 -38.61 -12.30 -23.20
C LEU A 957 -40.05 -11.92 -22.86
N ALA A 958 -40.58 -10.94 -23.58
CA ALA A 958 -41.87 -10.31 -23.36
C ALA A 958 -42.43 -9.80 -24.69
N GLY A 959 -43.71 -9.44 -24.72
CA GLY A 959 -44.28 -8.63 -25.79
C GLY A 959 -43.62 -7.25 -25.88
N ASP A 960 -43.97 -6.47 -26.90
CA ASP A 960 -43.36 -5.15 -27.09
C ASP A 960 -43.62 -4.23 -25.90
N VAL A 961 -42.53 -3.66 -25.38
CA VAL A 961 -42.54 -2.71 -24.28
C VAL A 961 -41.93 -1.39 -24.74
N TRP A 962 -41.95 -0.36 -23.89
CA TRP A 962 -41.36 0.94 -24.18
C TRP A 962 -40.17 1.21 -23.26
N GLN A 963 -39.12 1.83 -23.79
CA GLN A 963 -37.97 2.30 -23.00
C GLN A 963 -37.69 3.77 -23.33
N VAL A 964 -37.04 4.50 -22.42
CA VAL A 964 -36.61 5.88 -22.68
C VAL A 964 -35.60 5.88 -23.82
N ASN A 965 -35.74 6.75 -24.81
CA ASN A 965 -34.83 6.85 -25.95
C ASN A 965 -33.58 7.67 -25.60
N LEU A 966 -32.39 7.05 -25.64
CA LEU A 966 -31.11 7.72 -25.39
C LEU A 966 -30.90 8.98 -26.26
N GLU A 967 -31.36 8.99 -27.50
CA GLU A 967 -31.18 10.13 -28.43
C GLU A 967 -31.91 11.40 -27.98
N LYS A 968 -32.83 11.27 -27.02
CA LYS A 968 -33.55 12.41 -26.44
C LYS A 968 -32.87 12.97 -25.20
N LEU A 969 -31.75 12.39 -24.74
CA LEU A 969 -31.02 12.84 -23.56
C LEU A 969 -29.87 13.76 -23.96
N ALA A 970 -29.78 14.90 -23.28
CA ALA A 970 -28.56 15.70 -23.23
C ALA A 970 -28.18 15.96 -21.77
N ILE A 971 -26.90 16.24 -21.52
CA ILE A 971 -26.34 16.44 -20.19
C ILE A 971 -25.80 17.86 -20.13
N GLU A 972 -26.15 18.58 -19.09
CA GLU A 972 -25.64 19.92 -18.85
C GLU A 972 -25.07 20.05 -17.44
N HIS A 973 -24.22 21.04 -17.29
CA HIS A 973 -23.65 21.40 -16.01
C HIS A 973 -24.76 21.85 -15.03
N SER A 974 -24.68 21.43 -13.78
CA SER A 974 -25.60 21.85 -12.71
C SER A 974 -24.81 22.34 -11.51
N HIS A 975 -25.40 23.27 -10.76
CA HIS A 975 -24.93 23.70 -9.44
C HIS A 975 -26.06 23.59 -8.40
N VAL A 976 -27.07 22.77 -8.70
CA VAL A 976 -28.27 22.65 -7.87
C VAL A 976 -28.67 21.18 -7.78
N ARG A 977 -29.07 20.77 -6.58
CA ARG A 977 -29.75 19.51 -6.30
C ARG A 977 -30.87 19.73 -5.28
N GLU A 978 -31.75 18.77 -5.15
CA GLU A 978 -32.86 18.80 -4.21
C GLU A 978 -32.73 17.67 -3.19
N ARG A 979 -32.81 18.01 -1.91
CA ARG A 979 -32.78 17.03 -0.81
C ARG A 979 -34.13 16.97 -0.12
N CYS A 980 -34.66 15.77 0.10
CA CYS A 980 -35.88 15.62 0.88
C CYS A 980 -35.62 15.84 2.38
N THR A 981 -36.40 16.72 3.03
CA THR A 981 -36.32 17.01 4.48
C THR A 981 -36.57 15.76 5.33
N THR A 982 -37.54 14.93 4.94
CA THR A 982 -37.88 13.72 5.69
C THR A 982 -36.95 12.54 5.37
N CYS A 983 -36.87 12.10 4.11
CA CYS A 983 -36.16 10.86 3.77
C CYS A 983 -34.73 11.04 3.27
N GLN A 984 -34.25 12.28 3.20
CA GLN A 984 -32.88 12.64 2.82
C GLN A 984 -32.48 12.19 1.40
N ARG A 985 -33.46 11.78 0.56
CA ARG A 985 -33.24 11.40 -0.83
C ARG A 985 -32.83 12.63 -1.64
N ILE A 986 -31.76 12.48 -2.41
CA ILE A 986 -31.28 13.49 -3.35
C ILE A 986 -31.87 13.23 -4.74
N VAL A 987 -32.41 14.28 -5.36
CA VAL A 987 -32.84 14.31 -6.76
C VAL A 987 -32.26 15.55 -7.45
N THR A 988 -32.28 15.55 -8.78
CA THR A 988 -31.60 16.57 -9.61
C THR A 988 -32.40 17.86 -9.80
N ARG A 989 -33.70 17.84 -9.49
CA ARG A 989 -34.63 18.92 -9.80
C ARG A 989 -35.84 18.93 -8.88
N LYS A 990 -36.48 20.10 -8.76
CA LYS A 990 -37.61 20.33 -7.86
C LYS A 990 -38.90 19.78 -8.44
N ALA A 991 -39.57 18.91 -7.70
CA ALA A 991 -40.89 18.42 -8.08
C ALA A 991 -41.97 19.52 -7.90
N PRO A 992 -43.12 19.46 -8.60
CA PRO A 992 -44.26 20.31 -8.29
C PRO A 992 -44.60 20.29 -6.80
N LYS A 993 -44.85 21.47 -6.21
CA LYS A 993 -45.06 21.65 -4.75
C LYS A 993 -43.90 21.21 -3.86
N ALA A 994 -42.71 20.99 -4.44
CA ALA A 994 -41.52 20.49 -3.76
C ALA A 994 -41.72 19.16 -3.01
N VAL A 995 -42.67 18.31 -3.40
CA VAL A 995 -42.94 17.05 -2.66
C VAL A 995 -41.94 15.95 -3.01
N CYS A 996 -41.62 15.10 -2.04
CA CYS A 996 -40.70 13.99 -2.23
C CYS A 996 -41.22 12.93 -3.22
N THR A 997 -40.35 12.53 -4.15
CA THR A 997 -40.63 11.52 -5.17
C THR A 997 -40.60 10.07 -4.67
N ARG A 998 -40.17 9.85 -3.41
CA ARG A 998 -40.15 8.50 -2.83
C ARG A 998 -41.58 8.03 -2.51
N HIS A 999 -41.88 6.80 -2.92
CA HIS A 999 -43.10 6.10 -2.55
C HIS A 999 -43.25 6.07 -1.01
N ASN A 1000 -44.43 6.43 -0.49
CA ASN A 1000 -44.74 6.55 0.94
C ASN A 1000 -43.90 7.57 1.75
N CYS A 1001 -43.16 8.48 1.11
CA CYS A 1001 -42.60 9.64 1.81
C CYS A 1001 -43.54 10.84 1.68
N HIS A 1002 -43.78 11.53 2.79
CA HIS A 1002 -44.64 12.73 2.85
C HIS A 1002 -43.84 14.02 3.03
N GLY A 1003 -42.50 13.95 2.95
CA GLY A 1003 -41.62 15.09 3.08
C GLY A 1003 -41.62 16.01 1.86
N THR A 1004 -41.10 17.21 2.06
CA THR A 1004 -40.78 18.18 1.02
C THR A 1004 -39.31 18.12 0.66
N THR A 1005 -38.92 18.84 -0.38
CA THR A 1005 -37.55 18.96 -0.89
C THR A 1005 -37.06 20.39 -0.73
N THR A 1006 -35.81 20.51 -0.35
CA THR A 1006 -35.08 21.77 -0.23
C THR A 1006 -33.98 21.79 -1.28
N THR A 1007 -33.91 22.92 -1.98
CA THR A 1007 -32.86 23.21 -2.95
C THR A 1007 -31.54 23.43 -2.20
N GLU A 1008 -30.50 22.73 -2.63
CA GLU A 1008 -29.15 22.82 -2.09
C GLU A 1008 -28.14 22.97 -3.21
N GLU A 1009 -27.07 23.71 -2.96
CA GLU A 1009 -25.87 23.68 -3.79
C GLU A 1009 -25.05 22.40 -3.50
N PRO A 1010 -24.20 21.96 -4.45
CA PRO A 1010 -23.18 20.97 -4.17
C PRO A 1010 -22.39 21.34 -2.91
N ASN A 1011 -22.21 20.37 -2.02
CA ASN A 1011 -21.47 20.63 -0.78
C ASN A 1011 -19.97 20.63 -1.10
N ASP A 1012 -19.35 21.81 -1.19
CA ASP A 1012 -17.91 21.96 -1.43
C ASP A 1012 -17.04 21.38 -0.29
N GLU A 1013 -17.61 21.12 0.88
CA GLU A 1013 -16.94 20.35 1.95
C GLU A 1013 -16.86 18.86 1.64
N ASN A 1014 -17.70 18.34 0.75
CA ASN A 1014 -17.64 16.95 0.34
C ASN A 1014 -16.38 16.72 -0.52
N TYR A 1015 -15.56 15.74 -0.14
CA TYR A 1015 -14.30 15.41 -0.79
C TYR A 1015 -14.47 15.13 -2.28
N ASP A 1016 -15.49 14.36 -2.68
CA ASP A 1016 -15.69 14.05 -4.10
C ASP A 1016 -16.05 15.31 -4.90
N VAL A 1017 -16.91 16.19 -4.36
CA VAL A 1017 -17.28 17.47 -5.00
C VAL A 1017 -16.06 18.39 -5.09
N TRP A 1018 -15.35 18.56 -3.98
CA TRP A 1018 -14.14 19.37 -3.87
C TRP A 1018 -13.05 18.94 -4.87
N LEU A 1019 -12.88 17.63 -5.03
CA LEU A 1019 -11.88 17.05 -5.93
C LEU A 1019 -12.20 17.33 -7.40
N MET A 1020 -13.49 17.33 -7.78
CA MET A 1020 -13.92 17.62 -9.16
C MET A 1020 -13.55 19.03 -9.61
N GLY A 1021 -13.56 20.00 -8.70
CA GLY A 1021 -13.26 21.41 -9.00
C GLY A 1021 -11.77 21.77 -9.09
N ARG A 1022 -10.85 20.81 -8.98
CA ARG A 1022 -9.40 21.07 -8.86
C ARG A 1022 -8.56 20.31 -9.88
N PRO A 1023 -7.33 20.77 -10.18
CA PRO A 1023 -6.37 19.96 -10.90
C PRO A 1023 -6.17 18.62 -10.20
N PHE A 1024 -6.22 17.54 -10.97
CA PHE A 1024 -6.17 16.18 -10.46
C PHE A 1024 -5.11 15.38 -11.22
N ARG A 1025 -4.14 14.80 -10.51
CA ARG A 1025 -3.18 13.84 -11.07
C ARG A 1025 -3.51 12.47 -10.50
N MET A 1026 -3.90 11.54 -11.37
CA MET A 1026 -4.26 10.18 -10.95
C MET A 1026 -3.06 9.46 -10.31
N VAL A 1027 -3.29 8.76 -9.20
CA VAL A 1027 -2.34 7.77 -8.69
C VAL A 1027 -2.38 6.53 -9.59
N SER A 1028 -1.27 6.29 -10.30
CA SER A 1028 -1.02 5.11 -11.12
C SER A 1028 -0.15 4.15 -10.32
N ALA A 1029 -0.82 3.29 -9.56
CA ALA A 1029 -0.21 2.33 -8.65
C ALA A 1029 0.09 1.01 -9.36
N GLU A 1030 1.32 0.50 -9.18
CA GLU A 1030 1.74 -0.83 -9.63
C GLU A 1030 2.32 -1.63 -8.46
N GLU A 1031 2.13 -2.95 -8.50
CA GLU A 1031 2.68 -3.85 -7.50
C GLU A 1031 4.18 -4.07 -7.73
N HIS A 1032 4.98 -3.92 -6.66
CA HIS A 1032 6.39 -4.26 -6.67
C HIS A 1032 6.72 -5.28 -5.57
N THR A 1033 6.58 -6.57 -5.89
CA THR A 1033 6.95 -7.65 -4.98
C THR A 1033 7.72 -8.76 -5.66
N ALA A 1034 8.20 -9.71 -4.87
CA ALA A 1034 8.89 -10.89 -5.38
C ALA A 1034 7.96 -11.87 -6.14
N GLN A 1035 6.63 -11.72 -6.05
CA GLN A 1035 5.68 -12.58 -6.78
C GLN A 1035 5.42 -12.09 -8.20
N VAL A 1036 5.66 -10.80 -8.47
CA VAL A 1036 5.62 -10.24 -9.82
C VAL A 1036 6.79 -10.82 -10.63
N PRO A 1037 6.54 -11.39 -11.83
CA PRO A 1037 7.59 -11.89 -12.71
C PRO A 1037 8.70 -10.86 -12.94
N GLY A 1038 9.95 -11.33 -13.04
CA GLY A 1038 11.12 -10.45 -13.10
C GLY A 1038 11.08 -9.45 -14.26
N GLU A 1039 10.64 -9.88 -15.44
CA GLU A 1039 10.50 -9.02 -16.62
C GLU A 1039 9.47 -7.90 -16.42
N ILE A 1040 8.32 -8.24 -15.83
CA ILE A 1040 7.25 -7.29 -15.53
C ILE A 1040 7.72 -6.29 -14.46
N ARG A 1041 8.37 -6.77 -13.40
CA ARG A 1041 8.93 -5.91 -12.35
C ARG A 1041 9.98 -4.94 -12.90
N ASN A 1042 10.87 -5.40 -13.76
CA ASN A 1042 11.87 -4.53 -14.41
C ASN A 1042 11.20 -3.48 -15.31
N ARG A 1043 10.13 -3.85 -16.03
CA ARG A 1043 9.34 -2.91 -16.84
C ARG A 1043 8.70 -1.84 -15.97
N ILE A 1044 8.05 -2.23 -14.87
CA ILE A 1044 7.43 -1.33 -13.89
C ILE A 1044 8.47 -0.40 -13.25
N GLU A 1045 9.63 -0.92 -12.85
CA GLU A 1045 10.71 -0.11 -12.28
C GLU A 1045 11.24 0.94 -13.26
N ASN A 1046 11.44 0.56 -14.52
CA ASN A 1046 11.95 1.47 -15.54
C ASN A 1046 10.91 2.55 -15.89
N ASP A 1047 9.65 2.15 -16.02
CA ASP A 1047 8.53 3.08 -16.21
C ASP A 1047 8.43 4.07 -15.03
N PHE A 1048 8.50 3.58 -13.80
CA PHE A 1048 8.54 4.45 -12.62
C PHE A 1048 9.77 5.38 -12.57
N LYS A 1049 10.93 4.97 -13.10
CA LYS A 1049 12.13 5.82 -13.19
C LYS A 1049 12.00 6.90 -14.25
N SER A 1050 11.30 6.65 -15.36
CA SER A 1050 11.11 7.62 -16.44
C SER A 1050 10.40 8.89 -15.96
N LYS A 1051 10.77 10.06 -16.50
CA LYS A 1051 10.07 11.33 -16.23
C LYS A 1051 8.67 11.34 -16.83
N HIS A 1052 8.45 10.59 -17.91
CA HIS A 1052 7.17 10.51 -18.63
C HIS A 1052 6.47 9.17 -18.42
N GLY A 1053 7.00 8.31 -17.55
CA GLY A 1053 6.42 7.01 -17.28
C GLY A 1053 5.01 7.08 -16.71
N ARG A 1054 4.20 6.07 -17.05
CA ARG A 1054 2.79 5.99 -16.63
C ARG A 1054 2.67 5.66 -15.14
N THR A 1055 3.63 4.92 -14.58
CA THR A 1055 3.65 4.51 -13.17
C THR A 1055 4.24 5.61 -12.32
N ASN A 1056 3.45 6.16 -11.41
CA ASN A 1056 3.90 7.19 -10.47
C ASN A 1056 3.80 6.75 -9.01
N CYS A 1057 3.30 5.54 -8.75
CA CYS A 1057 3.21 4.97 -7.42
C CYS A 1057 3.62 3.48 -7.44
N LEU A 1058 4.60 3.10 -6.62
CA LEU A 1058 4.94 1.69 -6.40
C LEU A 1058 4.44 1.23 -5.05
N VAL A 1059 3.64 0.17 -5.01
CA VAL A 1059 3.29 -0.49 -3.75
C VAL A 1059 4.21 -1.68 -3.55
N ALA A 1060 5.16 -1.53 -2.64
CA ALA A 1060 6.28 -2.42 -2.49
C ALA A 1060 6.30 -3.16 -1.15
N THR A 1061 6.97 -4.31 -1.18
CA THR A 1061 7.33 -5.10 0.02
C THR A 1061 8.76 -4.76 0.47
N PRO A 1062 9.35 -5.49 1.44
CA PRO A 1062 10.78 -5.32 1.74
C PRO A 1062 11.75 -5.53 0.55
N THR A 1063 11.25 -5.94 -0.61
CA THR A 1063 12.01 -5.97 -1.87
C THR A 1063 12.64 -4.62 -2.24
N LEU A 1064 11.97 -3.50 -1.97
CA LEU A 1064 12.52 -2.14 -2.19
C LEU A 1064 13.11 -1.51 -0.91
N GLU A 1065 13.07 -2.21 0.23
CA GLU A 1065 13.80 -1.79 1.45
C GLU A 1065 15.30 -1.92 1.29
N MET A 1066 15.76 -2.86 0.45
CA MET A 1066 17.14 -3.31 0.36
C MET A 1066 17.78 -2.91 -0.97
N GLY A 1067 18.88 -2.15 -0.93
CA GLY A 1067 19.80 -1.81 -2.03
C GLY A 1067 19.30 -1.15 -3.33
N VAL A 1068 18.13 -1.50 -3.89
CA VAL A 1068 17.75 -1.18 -5.29
C VAL A 1068 17.65 0.33 -5.55
N ASN A 1069 18.33 0.81 -6.59
CA ASN A 1069 18.22 2.20 -7.04
C ASN A 1069 16.96 2.40 -7.88
N ILE A 1070 16.07 3.29 -7.45
CA ILE A 1070 14.77 3.59 -8.05
C ILE A 1070 14.63 5.06 -8.48
N GLY A 1071 15.74 5.81 -8.45
CA GLY A 1071 15.78 7.23 -8.81
C GLY A 1071 15.53 8.19 -7.63
N ALA A 1072 15.44 9.48 -7.95
CA ALA A 1072 15.19 10.54 -6.97
C ALA A 1072 13.73 10.53 -6.51
N LEU A 1073 13.53 10.51 -5.19
CA LEU A 1073 12.22 10.55 -4.55
C LEU A 1073 12.23 11.53 -3.39
N ASP A 1074 11.23 12.40 -3.34
CA ASP A 1074 11.07 13.38 -2.26
C ASP A 1074 10.12 12.89 -1.16
N MET A 1075 9.34 11.83 -1.42
CA MET A 1075 8.32 11.35 -0.50
C MET A 1075 8.16 9.83 -0.48
N ALA A 1076 7.81 9.30 0.70
CA ALA A 1076 7.47 7.90 0.92
C ALA A 1076 6.28 7.77 1.87
N LEU A 1077 5.42 6.77 1.63
CA LEU A 1077 4.27 6.44 2.46
C LEU A 1077 4.44 5.04 3.04
N MET A 1078 4.32 4.89 4.34
CA MET A 1078 4.23 3.57 4.99
C MET A 1078 2.76 3.23 5.15
N ARG A 1079 2.31 2.12 4.55
CA ARG A 1079 0.93 1.61 4.71
C ARG A 1079 0.62 1.25 6.16
N ASN A 1080 1.64 0.89 6.92
CA ASN A 1080 1.56 0.53 8.32
C ASN A 1080 2.87 0.90 9.03
N VAL A 1081 2.86 0.93 10.36
CA VAL A 1081 4.11 1.09 11.12
C VAL A 1081 5.00 -0.13 10.85
N PRO A 1082 6.24 0.04 10.36
CA PRO A 1082 7.17 -1.07 10.13
C PRO A 1082 7.47 -1.84 11.42
N PRO A 1083 7.76 -3.15 11.36
CA PRO A 1083 7.93 -3.98 12.56
C PRO A 1083 9.08 -3.57 13.48
N ARG A 1084 10.11 -2.91 12.93
CA ARG A 1084 11.32 -2.48 13.65
C ARG A 1084 11.82 -1.14 13.11
N SER A 1085 12.58 -0.42 13.93
CA SER A 1085 13.23 0.85 13.57
C SER A 1085 14.19 0.71 12.38
N THR A 1086 14.85 -0.46 12.23
CA THR A 1086 15.66 -0.79 11.05
C THR A 1086 14.87 -0.67 9.75
N ASN A 1087 13.71 -1.34 9.69
CA ASN A 1087 12.85 -1.33 8.52
C ASN A 1087 12.35 0.10 8.25
N TYR A 1088 11.98 0.84 9.30
CA TYR A 1088 11.56 2.22 9.16
C TYR A 1088 12.62 3.08 8.47
N TRP A 1089 13.86 3.07 8.96
CA TRP A 1089 14.94 3.88 8.39
C TRP A 1089 15.40 3.39 7.02
N GLN A 1090 15.33 2.10 6.73
CA GLN A 1090 15.60 1.56 5.39
C GLN A 1090 14.56 2.03 4.37
N ARG A 1091 13.28 2.07 4.74
CA ARG A 1091 12.17 2.57 3.91
C ARG A 1091 12.24 4.10 3.76
N ALA A 1092 12.37 4.82 4.86
CA ALA A 1092 12.52 6.28 4.89
C ALA A 1092 13.81 6.74 4.18
N GLY A 1093 14.83 5.88 4.14
CA GLY A 1093 16.09 6.02 3.38
C GLY A 1093 15.92 6.03 1.86
N ARG A 1094 14.72 5.71 1.35
CA ARG A 1094 14.42 5.73 -0.09
C ARG A 1094 14.01 7.11 -0.60
N ALA A 1095 13.48 7.95 0.28
CA ALA A 1095 13.23 9.36 0.00
C ALA A 1095 14.41 10.24 0.49
N GLY A 1096 14.70 11.31 -0.24
CA GLY A 1096 15.77 12.27 0.06
C GLY A 1096 17.18 11.79 -0.25
N ARG A 1097 17.34 10.89 -1.24
CA ARG A 1097 18.67 10.38 -1.66
C ARG A 1097 19.49 11.40 -2.45
N GLU A 1098 18.83 12.28 -3.19
CA GLU A 1098 19.46 13.36 -3.92
C GLU A 1098 19.05 14.71 -3.30
N GLU A 1099 20.00 15.35 -2.62
CA GLU A 1099 20.14 16.80 -2.39
C GLU A 1099 18.88 17.64 -2.03
N ARG A 1100 17.84 17.03 -1.42
CA ARG A 1100 16.52 17.64 -1.14
C ARG A 1100 15.91 17.11 0.17
N MET A 1101 14.97 17.86 0.72
CA MET A 1101 14.22 17.49 1.92
C MET A 1101 13.24 16.34 1.63
N ALA A 1102 13.19 15.33 2.49
CA ALA A 1102 12.27 14.20 2.34
C ALA A 1102 11.06 14.31 3.29
N VAL A 1103 9.87 13.95 2.79
CA VAL A 1103 8.65 13.81 3.59
C VAL A 1103 8.26 12.35 3.70
N VAL A 1104 8.18 11.84 4.92
CA VAL A 1104 7.81 10.45 5.21
C VAL A 1104 6.49 10.43 5.98
N VAL A 1105 5.46 9.85 5.39
CA VAL A 1105 4.13 9.70 5.99
C VAL A 1105 3.95 8.26 6.42
N THR A 1106 3.55 8.01 7.67
CA THR A 1106 3.29 6.67 8.21
C THR A 1106 1.84 6.55 8.60
N TYR A 1107 1.08 5.69 7.92
CA TYR A 1107 -0.28 5.36 8.33
C TYR A 1107 -0.24 4.31 9.45
N CYS A 1108 -0.87 4.59 10.58
CA CYS A 1108 -0.96 3.71 11.74
C CYS A 1108 -2.31 2.99 11.73
N ARG A 1109 -2.28 1.67 11.60
CA ARG A 1109 -3.49 0.83 11.64
C ARG A 1109 -4.00 0.69 13.08
N ARG A 1110 -5.17 0.07 13.20
CA ARG A 1110 -5.80 -0.30 14.49
C ARG A 1110 -5.12 -1.50 15.20
N SER A 1111 -3.95 -1.93 14.74
CA SER A 1111 -3.18 -2.99 15.41
C SER A 1111 -2.56 -2.45 16.71
N PRO A 1112 -2.43 -3.28 17.77
CA PRO A 1112 -1.78 -2.86 19.01
C PRO A 1112 -0.36 -2.30 18.79
N HIS A 1113 0.39 -2.91 17.87
CA HIS A 1113 1.71 -2.46 17.46
C HIS A 1113 1.71 -1.03 16.89
N ASP A 1114 0.85 -0.76 15.89
CA ASP A 1114 0.81 0.53 15.22
C ASP A 1114 0.29 1.62 16.18
N ARG A 1115 -0.63 1.27 17.07
CA ARG A 1115 -1.15 2.19 18.08
C ARG A 1115 -0.08 2.61 19.09
N TYR A 1116 0.67 1.65 19.62
CA TYR A 1116 1.77 1.91 20.54
C TYR A 1116 2.78 2.93 19.97
N PHE A 1117 3.14 2.80 18.69
CA PHE A 1117 4.06 3.75 18.04
C PHE A 1117 3.39 5.04 17.56
N PHE A 1118 2.06 5.06 17.35
CA PHE A 1118 1.35 6.31 17.11
C PHE A 1118 1.31 7.19 18.37
N ASP A 1119 1.12 6.58 19.54
CA ASP A 1119 1.06 7.29 20.81
C ASP A 1119 2.44 7.87 21.19
N ASP A 1120 3.54 7.18 20.86
CA ASP A 1120 4.93 7.65 21.05
C ASP A 1120 5.81 7.39 19.80
N PRO A 1121 5.74 8.25 18.76
CA PRO A 1121 6.49 8.06 17.51
C PRO A 1121 8.01 8.14 17.65
N LEU A 1122 8.51 8.80 18.70
CA LEU A 1122 9.96 8.89 18.92
C LEU A 1122 10.58 7.54 19.25
N ARG A 1123 9.82 6.54 19.74
CA ARG A 1123 10.33 5.19 19.97
C ARG A 1123 10.72 4.47 18.68
N ILE A 1124 9.92 4.60 17.61
CA ILE A 1124 10.29 3.96 16.33
C ILE A 1124 11.38 4.76 15.61
N LEU A 1125 11.33 6.09 15.69
CA LEU A 1125 12.31 6.97 15.05
C LEU A 1125 13.69 6.92 15.74
N GLY A 1126 13.73 6.87 17.06
CA GLY A 1126 14.95 6.81 17.86
C GLY A 1126 15.41 5.40 18.24
N GLY A 1127 14.68 4.35 17.82
CA GLY A 1127 14.97 2.97 18.21
C GLY A 1127 16.31 2.46 17.66
N VAL A 1128 17.06 1.79 18.54
CA VAL A 1128 18.39 1.23 18.27
C VAL A 1128 18.26 -0.07 17.46
N ILE A 1129 19.18 -0.30 16.53
CA ILE A 1129 19.21 -1.51 15.71
C ILE A 1129 19.96 -2.62 16.47
N GLU A 1130 19.21 -3.62 16.94
CA GLU A 1130 19.78 -4.75 17.68
C GLU A 1130 20.59 -5.71 16.79
N ALA A 1131 21.66 -6.27 17.35
CA ALA A 1131 22.41 -7.36 16.72
C ALA A 1131 21.51 -8.59 16.49
N PRO A 1132 21.55 -9.24 15.31
CA PRO A 1132 20.73 -10.40 15.04
C PRO A 1132 21.11 -11.56 15.96
N THR A 1133 20.10 -12.21 16.52
CA THR A 1133 20.28 -13.41 17.34
C THR A 1133 19.96 -14.65 16.51
N PHE A 1134 20.83 -15.66 16.60
CA PHE A 1134 20.62 -16.99 16.03
C PHE A 1134 21.19 -18.06 16.95
N ASN A 1135 20.60 -19.26 16.90
CA ASN A 1135 20.92 -20.36 17.80
C ASN A 1135 21.63 -21.49 17.04
N LEU A 1136 22.92 -21.72 17.35
CA LEU A 1136 23.71 -22.83 16.82
C LEU A 1136 23.53 -24.12 17.64
N ARG A 1137 22.83 -24.07 18.78
CA ARG A 1137 22.46 -25.20 19.63
C ARG A 1137 21.13 -25.83 19.18
N ASN A 1138 20.99 -26.10 17.88
CA ASN A 1138 19.80 -26.75 17.31
C ASN A 1138 20.20 -28.08 16.64
N PRO A 1139 19.91 -29.24 17.26
CA PRO A 1139 20.38 -30.54 16.78
C PRO A 1139 19.84 -30.90 15.40
N LEU A 1140 18.58 -30.55 15.09
CA LEU A 1140 17.97 -30.84 13.79
C LEU A 1140 18.66 -30.06 12.65
N MET A 1141 19.01 -28.80 12.93
CA MET A 1141 19.70 -27.93 11.97
C MET A 1141 21.13 -28.41 11.73
N VAL A 1142 21.89 -28.73 12.79
CA VAL A 1142 23.24 -29.27 12.67
C VAL A 1142 23.23 -30.61 11.91
N ALA A 1143 22.33 -31.53 12.27
CA ALA A 1143 22.18 -32.81 11.58
C ALA A 1143 21.86 -32.64 10.08
N LYS A 1144 21.02 -31.67 9.70
CA LYS A 1144 20.74 -31.34 8.29
C LYS A 1144 22.02 -30.93 7.55
N HIS A 1145 22.85 -30.08 8.13
CA HIS A 1145 24.10 -29.65 7.48
C HIS A 1145 25.19 -30.74 7.47
N ILE A 1146 25.23 -31.61 8.50
CA ILE A 1146 26.05 -32.83 8.49
C ILE A 1146 25.66 -33.73 7.31
N ARG A 1147 24.36 -34.05 7.15
CA ARG A 1147 23.84 -34.86 6.03
C ARG A 1147 24.15 -34.24 4.68
N SER A 1148 24.07 -32.91 4.59
CA SER A 1148 24.40 -32.17 3.37
C SER A 1148 25.90 -32.21 3.06
N ALA A 1149 26.77 -32.16 4.07
CA ALA A 1149 28.21 -32.36 3.91
C ALA A 1149 28.56 -33.81 3.51
N ILE A 1150 27.86 -34.81 4.06
CA ILE A 1150 27.98 -36.22 3.63
C ILE A 1150 27.60 -36.35 2.16
N LEU A 1151 26.51 -35.71 1.72
CA LEU A 1151 26.11 -35.74 0.32
C LEU A 1151 27.20 -35.15 -0.57
N SER A 1152 27.65 -33.90 -0.31
CA SER A 1152 28.75 -33.27 -1.07
C SER A 1152 29.99 -34.17 -1.11
N GLU A 1153 30.27 -34.78 0.04
CA GLU A 1153 31.11 -35.96 0.30
C GLU A 1153 31.18 -36.99 -0.85
N LEU A 1154 30.05 -37.68 -0.94
CA LEU A 1154 29.80 -38.77 -1.86
C LEU A 1154 29.82 -38.29 -3.31
N LEU A 1155 29.31 -37.09 -3.58
CA LEU A 1155 29.31 -36.53 -4.93
C LEU A 1155 30.74 -36.34 -5.46
N LEU A 1156 31.66 -35.82 -4.64
CA LEU A 1156 33.07 -35.65 -5.02
C LEU A 1156 33.75 -36.99 -5.29
N ARG A 1157 33.57 -37.97 -4.40
CA ARG A 1157 34.15 -39.31 -4.58
C ARG A 1157 33.60 -40.06 -5.78
N SER A 1158 32.32 -39.89 -6.10
CA SER A 1158 31.65 -40.53 -7.25
C SER A 1158 32.28 -40.18 -8.61
N ARG A 1159 33.16 -39.17 -8.66
CA ARG A 1159 33.86 -38.73 -9.87
C ARG A 1159 35.26 -39.30 -10.04
N GLN A 1160 35.83 -39.91 -9.00
CA GLN A 1160 37.16 -40.50 -9.12
C GLN A 1160 37.13 -41.68 -10.11
N PRO A 1161 38.19 -41.93 -10.90
CA PRO A 1161 38.20 -43.05 -11.86
C PRO A 1161 38.56 -44.37 -11.15
N ASN A 1162 37.77 -44.79 -10.16
CA ASN A 1162 37.97 -46.05 -9.42
C ASN A 1162 36.65 -46.81 -9.21
N GLY A 1163 36.73 -48.09 -8.80
CA GLY A 1163 35.54 -48.95 -8.63
C GLY A 1163 34.62 -48.52 -7.49
N GLU A 1164 35.15 -47.85 -6.46
CA GLU A 1164 34.37 -47.26 -5.37
C GLU A 1164 33.50 -46.10 -5.88
N ALA A 1165 34.04 -45.24 -6.74
CA ALA A 1165 33.33 -44.11 -7.32
C ALA A 1165 32.14 -44.54 -8.18
N GLU A 1166 32.27 -45.62 -8.95
CA GLU A 1166 31.14 -46.14 -9.74
C GLU A 1166 30.02 -46.66 -8.82
N ARG A 1167 30.36 -47.40 -7.77
CA ARG A 1167 29.42 -47.83 -6.72
C ARG A 1167 28.69 -46.64 -6.09
N ILE A 1168 29.41 -45.56 -5.76
CA ILE A 1168 28.82 -44.34 -5.19
C ILE A 1168 27.92 -43.64 -6.22
N ARG A 1169 28.33 -43.57 -7.50
CA ARG A 1169 27.57 -42.91 -8.56
C ARG A 1169 26.23 -43.61 -8.82
N GLU A 1170 26.23 -44.94 -8.91
CA GLU A 1170 25.01 -45.74 -9.04
C GLU A 1170 24.09 -45.56 -7.83
N LEU A 1171 24.65 -45.56 -6.62
CA LEU A 1171 23.91 -45.34 -5.39
C LEU A 1171 23.23 -43.97 -5.36
N VAL A 1172 23.98 -42.90 -5.65
CA VAL A 1172 23.44 -41.54 -5.67
C VAL A 1172 22.36 -41.39 -6.75
N LYS A 1173 22.57 -41.96 -7.94
CA LYS A 1173 21.58 -41.92 -9.03
C LYS A 1173 20.27 -42.63 -8.63
N SER A 1174 20.36 -43.72 -7.88
CA SER A 1174 19.21 -44.47 -7.38
C SER A 1174 18.46 -43.73 -6.27
N LEU A 1175 19.17 -43.11 -5.32
CA LEU A 1175 18.58 -42.43 -4.16
C LEU A 1175 18.09 -41.02 -4.47
N PHE A 1176 18.74 -40.33 -5.42
CA PHE A 1176 18.47 -38.93 -5.79
C PHE A 1176 18.30 -38.78 -7.33
N PRO A 1177 17.33 -39.47 -7.96
CA PRO A 1177 17.06 -39.33 -9.39
C PRO A 1177 16.62 -37.91 -9.77
N THR A 1178 16.87 -37.55 -11.03
CA THR A 1178 16.53 -36.24 -11.60
C THR A 1178 15.02 -35.98 -11.65
N PHE A 1179 14.20 -37.04 -11.76
CA PHE A 1179 12.76 -36.93 -11.90
C PHE A 1179 12.03 -37.72 -10.80
N ILE A 1180 10.97 -37.12 -10.27
CA ILE A 1180 10.14 -37.75 -9.22
C ILE A 1180 9.52 -39.08 -9.67
N ARG A 1181 9.30 -39.27 -10.98
CA ARG A 1181 8.78 -40.52 -11.56
C ARG A 1181 9.61 -41.74 -11.19
N SER A 1182 10.93 -41.58 -11.04
CA SER A 1182 11.86 -42.68 -10.74
C SER A 1182 11.68 -43.24 -9.31
N TYR A 1183 10.98 -42.52 -8.43
CA TYR A 1183 10.58 -43.05 -7.12
C TYR A 1183 9.27 -43.85 -7.15
N LEU A 1184 8.50 -43.72 -8.24
CA LEU A 1184 7.20 -44.39 -8.43
C LEU A 1184 7.31 -45.56 -9.41
N LEU A 1185 8.12 -45.41 -10.45
CA LEU A 1185 8.28 -46.36 -11.55
C LEU A 1185 9.67 -47.00 -11.54
N ASP A 1186 9.76 -48.27 -11.94
CA ASP A 1186 11.03 -48.93 -12.26
C ASP A 1186 11.52 -48.57 -13.69
N GLU A 1187 12.61 -49.19 -14.14
CA GLU A 1187 13.18 -48.90 -15.47
C GLU A 1187 12.30 -49.39 -16.64
N GLU A 1188 11.31 -50.23 -16.36
CA GLU A 1188 10.34 -50.77 -17.31
C GLU A 1188 9.00 -50.01 -17.26
N ASP A 1189 8.96 -48.85 -16.57
CA ASP A 1189 7.77 -48.04 -16.30
C ASP A 1189 6.67 -48.77 -15.50
N HIS A 1190 7.00 -49.82 -14.74
CA HIS A 1190 6.07 -50.45 -13.81
C HIS A 1190 6.05 -49.77 -12.45
N PHE A 1191 4.89 -49.74 -11.79
CA PHE A 1191 4.78 -49.22 -10.43
C PHE A 1191 5.60 -50.05 -9.46
N ARG A 1192 6.46 -49.39 -8.68
CA ARG A 1192 7.17 -50.01 -7.57
C ARG A 1192 6.19 -50.34 -6.45
N ASP A 1193 6.25 -51.56 -5.92
CA ASP A 1193 5.45 -51.96 -4.74
C ASP A 1193 6.10 -51.57 -3.41
N GLN A 1194 7.40 -51.23 -3.44
CA GLN A 1194 8.17 -50.81 -2.26
C GLN A 1194 8.97 -49.53 -2.57
N PRO A 1195 9.22 -48.68 -1.56
CA PRO A 1195 10.09 -47.52 -1.72
C PRO A 1195 11.53 -47.94 -2.05
N THR A 1196 12.30 -47.06 -2.69
CA THR A 1196 13.73 -47.26 -2.93
C THR A 1196 14.48 -47.55 -1.63
N SER A 1197 15.24 -48.64 -1.60
CA SER A 1197 15.98 -49.07 -0.41
C SER A 1197 17.20 -48.18 -0.13
N THR A 1198 17.37 -47.77 1.13
CA THR A 1198 18.55 -47.04 1.61
C THR A 1198 19.59 -47.94 2.27
N ALA A 1199 19.37 -49.25 2.33
CA ALA A 1199 20.32 -50.19 2.95
C ALA A 1199 21.75 -50.12 2.35
N PRO A 1200 21.93 -49.98 1.01
CA PRO A 1200 23.26 -49.82 0.43
C PRO A 1200 23.97 -48.53 0.87
N LEU A 1201 23.21 -47.46 1.17
CA LEU A 1201 23.78 -46.23 1.75
C LEU A 1201 24.25 -46.46 3.18
N GLY A 1202 23.49 -47.21 3.99
CA GLY A 1202 23.90 -47.57 5.35
C GLY A 1202 25.25 -48.28 5.38
N LEU A 1203 25.41 -49.32 4.56
CA LEU A 1203 26.68 -50.07 4.44
C LEU A 1203 27.85 -49.16 4.03
N LEU A 1204 27.64 -48.30 3.03
CA LEU A 1204 28.66 -47.36 2.57
C LEU A 1204 29.05 -46.35 3.67
N LEU A 1205 28.07 -45.82 4.40
CA LEU A 1205 28.33 -44.86 5.48
C LEU A 1205 29.05 -45.52 6.66
N ASP A 1206 28.78 -46.79 6.96
CA ASP A 1206 29.49 -47.55 7.98
C ASP A 1206 30.96 -47.79 7.58
N GLU A 1207 31.22 -48.15 6.31
CA GLU A 1207 32.58 -48.29 5.75
C GLU A 1207 33.36 -46.96 5.83
N MET A 1208 32.69 -45.84 5.59
CA MET A 1208 33.28 -44.50 5.51
C MET A 1208 33.15 -43.68 6.80
N LYS A 1209 32.67 -44.27 7.90
CA LYS A 1209 32.26 -43.53 9.10
C LYS A 1209 33.39 -42.70 9.71
N ALA A 1210 34.55 -43.32 9.94
CA ALA A 1210 35.70 -42.64 10.53
C ALA A 1210 36.24 -41.48 9.68
N PRO A 1211 36.55 -41.65 8.37
CA PRO A 1211 37.04 -40.55 7.55
C PRO A 1211 36.01 -39.42 7.37
N LEU A 1212 34.71 -39.75 7.29
CA LEU A 1212 33.65 -38.74 7.25
C LEU A 1212 33.57 -37.97 8.58
N ALA A 1213 33.63 -38.66 9.71
CA ALA A 1213 33.57 -38.04 11.02
C ALA A 1213 34.74 -37.09 11.26
N ASP A 1214 35.96 -37.47 10.89
CA ASP A 1214 37.15 -36.61 11.03
C ASP A 1214 37.03 -35.32 10.19
N ARG A 1215 36.54 -35.45 8.96
CA ARG A 1215 36.34 -34.30 8.08
C ARG A 1215 35.23 -33.37 8.56
N ILE A 1216 34.08 -33.93 8.95
CA ILE A 1216 32.94 -33.16 9.46
C ILE A 1216 33.26 -32.51 10.81
N LYS A 1217 34.11 -33.14 11.62
CA LYS A 1217 34.61 -32.54 12.87
C LYS A 1217 35.46 -31.31 12.57
N ASN A 1218 36.35 -31.35 11.59
CA ASN A 1218 37.13 -30.17 11.20
C ASN A 1218 36.23 -29.02 10.72
N LEU A 1219 35.17 -29.36 10.00
CA LEU A 1219 34.17 -28.40 9.49
C LEU A 1219 33.41 -27.68 10.62
N PHE A 1220 32.90 -28.42 11.61
CA PHE A 1220 32.01 -27.86 12.63
C PHE A 1220 32.68 -27.51 13.96
N ALA A 1221 33.78 -28.16 14.36
CA ALA A 1221 34.38 -27.95 15.68
C ALA A 1221 35.22 -26.67 15.77
N GLN A 1222 35.74 -26.16 14.65
CA GLN A 1222 36.54 -24.94 14.63
C GLN A 1222 35.67 -23.70 14.90
N HIS A 1223 35.99 -22.97 15.97
CA HIS A 1223 35.27 -21.77 16.42
C HIS A 1223 33.74 -21.98 16.54
N TRP A 1224 33.35 -23.16 17.02
CA TRP A 1224 31.97 -23.43 17.45
C TRP A 1224 31.73 -22.83 18.84
N PRO A 1225 30.53 -22.31 19.15
CA PRO A 1225 30.25 -21.82 20.49
C PRO A 1225 30.36 -22.94 21.53
N GLU A 1226 31.05 -22.68 22.64
CA GLU A 1226 31.24 -23.66 23.73
C GLU A 1226 29.90 -24.19 24.26
N GLU A 1227 28.91 -23.31 24.40
CA GLU A 1227 27.54 -23.64 24.85
C GLU A 1227 26.78 -24.63 23.94
N ALA A 1228 27.28 -24.87 22.72
CA ALA A 1228 26.71 -25.77 21.73
C ALA A 1228 27.69 -26.87 21.30
N GLY A 1229 28.81 -27.01 22.01
CA GLY A 1229 29.89 -27.94 21.66
C GLY A 1229 29.44 -29.40 21.65
N GLU A 1230 28.40 -29.76 22.43
CA GLU A 1230 27.91 -31.14 22.49
C GLU A 1230 27.41 -31.66 21.12
N LEU A 1231 26.91 -30.76 20.25
CA LEU A 1231 26.34 -31.12 18.95
C LEU A 1231 27.38 -31.42 17.87
N VAL A 1232 28.63 -31.05 18.11
CA VAL A 1232 29.75 -31.19 17.15
C VAL A 1232 30.88 -32.07 17.69
N THR A 1233 30.59 -32.83 18.76
CA THR A 1233 31.46 -33.88 19.25
C THR A 1233 31.60 -35.00 18.22
N ARG A 1234 32.70 -35.75 18.28
CA ARG A 1234 32.91 -36.90 17.39
C ARG A 1234 31.76 -37.91 17.52
N GLU A 1235 31.32 -38.18 18.75
CA GLU A 1235 30.21 -39.08 19.04
C GLU A 1235 28.89 -38.60 18.42
N ALA A 1236 28.55 -37.31 18.54
CA ALA A 1236 27.34 -36.75 17.94
C ALA A 1236 27.37 -36.81 16.39
N ILE A 1237 28.53 -36.50 15.79
CA ILE A 1237 28.72 -36.59 14.34
C ILE A 1237 28.59 -38.03 13.85
N GLU A 1238 29.26 -38.97 14.52
CA GLU A 1238 29.18 -40.40 14.21
C GLU A 1238 27.76 -40.96 14.37
N GLY A 1239 27.02 -40.49 15.38
CA GLY A 1239 25.58 -40.78 15.53
C GLY A 1239 24.78 -40.29 14.33
N ALA A 1240 24.95 -39.02 13.94
CA ALA A 1240 24.25 -38.44 12.79
C ALA A 1240 24.58 -39.15 11.45
N ILE A 1241 25.83 -39.59 11.25
CA ILE A 1241 26.23 -40.41 10.10
C ILE A 1241 25.45 -41.73 10.09
N THR A 1242 25.41 -42.42 11.24
CA THR A 1242 24.75 -43.74 11.38
C THR A 1242 23.24 -43.63 11.13
N GLU A 1243 22.59 -42.56 11.61
CA GLU A 1243 21.15 -42.34 11.45
C GLU A 1243 20.75 -41.91 10.03
N SER A 1244 21.68 -41.43 9.21
CA SER A 1244 21.39 -40.78 7.92
C SER A 1244 20.61 -41.68 6.95
N ALA A 1245 20.94 -42.97 6.87
CA ALA A 1245 20.27 -43.91 5.98
C ALA A 1245 18.82 -44.24 6.44
N ALA A 1246 18.60 -44.34 7.76
CA ALA A 1246 17.27 -44.61 8.34
C ALA A 1246 16.33 -43.41 8.21
N GLU A 1247 16.86 -42.21 8.38
CA GLU A 1247 16.13 -40.96 8.20
C GLU A 1247 15.72 -40.74 6.73
N LEU A 1248 16.63 -41.01 5.78
CA LEU A 1248 16.30 -41.00 4.36
C LEU A 1248 15.23 -42.05 4.03
N ALA A 1249 15.29 -43.25 4.63
CA ALA A 1249 14.27 -44.28 4.44
C ALA A 1249 12.88 -43.76 4.84
N THR A 1250 12.79 -43.05 5.98
CA THR A 1250 11.55 -42.45 6.47
C THR A 1250 10.97 -41.43 5.47
N VAL A 1251 11.84 -40.60 4.85
CA VAL A 1251 11.44 -39.64 3.82
C VAL A 1251 10.94 -40.36 2.56
N LEU A 1252 11.69 -41.34 2.06
CA LEU A 1252 11.33 -42.09 0.87
C LEU A 1252 10.05 -42.91 1.05
N SER A 1253 9.84 -43.54 2.21
CA SER A 1253 8.58 -44.22 2.53
C SER A 1253 7.40 -43.25 2.57
N ARG A 1254 7.58 -42.03 3.11
CA ARG A 1254 6.54 -41.00 3.14
C ARG A 1254 6.22 -40.48 1.73
N LEU A 1255 7.25 -40.25 0.92
CA LEU A 1255 7.11 -39.83 -0.49
C LEU A 1255 6.39 -40.90 -1.29
N HIS A 1256 6.84 -42.15 -1.21
CA HIS A 1256 6.23 -43.29 -1.86
C HIS A 1256 4.74 -43.43 -1.48
N ARG A 1257 4.39 -43.36 -0.18
CA ARG A 1257 2.98 -43.38 0.26
C ARG A 1257 2.14 -42.26 -0.36
N ARG A 1258 2.69 -41.05 -0.53
CA ARG A 1258 1.98 -39.93 -1.16
C ARG A 1258 1.82 -40.11 -2.66
N LEU A 1259 2.83 -40.64 -3.35
CA LEU A 1259 2.78 -40.91 -4.79
C LEU A 1259 1.86 -42.09 -5.09
N SER A 1260 1.87 -43.13 -4.26
CA SER A 1260 0.96 -44.28 -4.37
C SER A 1260 -0.50 -43.93 -4.08
N TRP A 1261 -0.81 -42.84 -3.37
CA TRP A 1261 -2.18 -42.33 -3.28
C TRP A 1261 -2.68 -41.78 -4.63
N ALA A 1262 -1.81 -41.26 -5.50
CA ALA A 1262 -2.21 -40.84 -6.84
C ALA A 1262 -2.52 -42.02 -7.80
N ARG A 1263 -2.27 -43.26 -7.36
CA ARG A 1263 -2.65 -44.51 -8.04
C ARG A 1263 -4.11 -44.90 -7.76
N SER A 1264 -4.69 -44.44 -6.65
CA SER A 1264 -6.09 -44.68 -6.24
C SER A 1264 -6.98 -43.52 -6.67
#